data_AF-A0A017TGN9-F1
#
_entry.id   AF-A0A017TGN9-F1
#
_cell.length_a   1.000
_cell.length_b   1.000
_cell.length_c   1.000
_cell.angle_alpha   90.00
_cell.angle_beta   90.00
_cell.angle_gamma   90.00
#
_symmetry.space_group_name_H-M   'P 1'
#
loop_
_entity.id
_entity.type
_entity.pdbx_description
1 polymer ?
#
loop_
_entity_poly.entity_id
_entity_poly.type
_entity_poly.pdbx_seq_one_letter_code
_entity_poly.pdbx_strand_id
1 'polypeptide(L)'
;MSTKPLVFFDYRGIVQLRIVTPDDLDRIHDLPPARWAATSVPIDQLFCDPALLAYLDRDQDGRIRVQDLLEAHDWLRKRLRNIERIVERTDTVRLADLDASHPDVARMQTLVKRYIKGRAPDDSSADDEHDDDDDDLTITLAEIRAFRTTYVRKYPNGDGAVAPSQLDDPDLAALAELVVKTTGGVPDFCGEPAVNEAQLDTFLKLVRAHLDWTADGVLPMPAATPAATPAATPAATHPPPAATTAIMPFGEDTPRVHDLIDALSTKLDQFFAQCDLLSQGSAAEKHLSLTAEALSPLDIRDPAAIRTWLTGAAISQPNRTCTLDLDGPLNPIFAEPLRRLATEVLPRALGTASPAHRLDRAAWDRVRALLAPYRAWLAGKPTGLPEVLNTGTLQTLLDGPLPARLRAQIAEDSKSSSELLALADLEKLALLQRWILDLANNMVSFPALFRSGERALFEAGTLILDGREINLCVRVHDRVAHKKLANTSHIFTVYVELDRKENGTAMQQLVAAGITSGTRRGIDVHKRGVFYDRDGKEWDALVLDLISEPISVWEAAVAPFVRLRDFITERIEKLLGSRLDLLEKQTAASASAPVTTAIATPLPGAPAAAAPAPAPAPAPPPAPAPAPAAPAAPAAPAAPAAPAAPAVPGAAVPPGTPTGLPAMLLGGGVAFAALGSSAAFVLQSLSNTGARNVLITIASVVVGIMSLSALLGWLKLRRRDVATMLEASGWAFNDRIYLRRNLSHRFTRVPPLPAGSIRRPGLLPNFITGKRSRSYSILVALGLVLLAAAAAAAYQYRAPILAWLATPFP
;
A
#
# COMPACT_ATOMS: atom_id res chain seq x y z
N MET A 1 -23.67 36.55 3.26
CA MET A 1 -22.39 36.65 2.50
C MET A 1 -21.57 37.77 3.10
N SER A 2 -20.37 37.47 3.59
CA SER A 2 -19.48 38.47 4.20
C SER A 2 -19.07 39.53 3.17
N THR A 3 -19.17 40.80 3.54
CA THR A 3 -18.81 41.97 2.71
C THR A 3 -17.33 42.33 2.82
N LYS A 4 -16.56 41.62 3.65
CA LYS A 4 -15.12 41.84 3.77
C LYS A 4 -14.39 41.42 2.49
N PRO A 5 -13.42 42.22 2.02
CA PRO A 5 -12.64 41.88 0.83
C PRO A 5 -11.75 40.67 1.09
N LEU A 6 -11.62 39.80 0.09
CA LEU A 6 -10.64 38.70 0.12
C LEU A 6 -9.22 39.28 0.10
N VAL A 7 -8.40 38.89 1.07
CA VAL A 7 -7.01 39.31 1.16
C VAL A 7 -6.12 38.22 0.60
N PHE A 8 -5.39 38.53 -0.47
CA PHE A 8 -4.39 37.64 -1.04
C PHE A 8 -2.97 38.12 -0.67
N PHE A 9 -2.09 37.19 -0.35
CA PHE A 9 -0.66 37.45 -0.24
C PHE A 9 0.06 37.07 -1.52
N ASP A 10 0.89 37.98 -2.03
CA ASP A 10 1.80 37.72 -3.13
C ASP A 10 3.19 37.33 -2.60
N TYR A 11 3.52 36.05 -2.72
CA TYR A 11 4.84 35.51 -2.40
C TYR A 11 5.80 35.59 -3.61
N ARG A 12 5.81 36.75 -4.28
CA ARG A 12 6.66 37.10 -5.45
C ARG A 12 6.35 36.25 -6.69
N GLY A 13 5.07 36.20 -7.05
CA GLY A 13 4.52 35.52 -8.23
C GLY A 13 3.53 34.40 -7.89
N ILE A 14 3.39 34.04 -6.61
CA ILE A 14 2.41 33.05 -6.12
C ILE A 14 1.43 33.83 -5.26
N VAL A 15 0.19 33.94 -5.73
CA VAL A 15 -0.86 34.73 -5.09
C VAL A 15 -1.84 33.78 -4.41
N GLN A 16 -1.81 33.76 -3.07
CA GLN A 16 -2.57 32.80 -2.27
C GLN A 16 -3.52 33.52 -1.31
N LEU A 17 -4.69 32.94 -1.08
CA LEU A 17 -5.67 33.48 -0.13
C LEU A 17 -5.09 33.42 1.29
N ARG A 18 -5.21 34.52 2.04
CA ARG A 18 -4.92 34.54 3.47
C ARG A 18 -6.09 33.94 4.25
N ILE A 19 -5.85 32.86 5.00
CA ILE A 19 -6.85 32.22 5.85
C ILE A 19 -6.39 32.30 7.31
N VAL A 20 -6.98 33.23 8.08
CA VAL A 20 -6.66 33.42 9.51
C VAL A 20 -7.92 33.43 10.37
N THR A 21 -9.01 34.00 9.85
CA THR A 21 -10.29 34.11 10.56
C THR A 21 -11.31 33.10 10.03
N PRO A 22 -12.39 32.82 10.77
CA PRO A 22 -13.45 31.95 10.26
C PRO A 22 -14.16 32.56 9.05
N ASP A 23 -14.31 33.89 9.01
CA ASP A 23 -14.78 34.61 7.82
C ASP A 23 -13.92 34.30 6.58
N ASP A 24 -12.58 34.26 6.73
CA ASP A 24 -11.67 33.90 5.64
C ASP A 24 -11.86 32.42 5.24
N LEU A 25 -12.14 31.55 6.21
CA LEU A 25 -12.37 30.12 5.99
C LEU A 25 -13.70 29.87 5.26
N ASP A 26 -14.77 30.60 5.58
CA ASP A 26 -16.04 30.55 4.85
C ASP A 26 -15.84 30.87 3.35
N ARG A 27 -14.89 31.77 3.06
CA ARG A 27 -14.63 32.26 1.70
C ARG A 27 -13.82 31.30 0.83
N ILE A 28 -13.35 30.18 1.36
CA ILE A 28 -12.68 29.15 0.55
C ILE A 28 -13.64 28.54 -0.49
N HIS A 29 -14.96 28.57 -0.22
CA HIS A 29 -16.01 28.13 -1.14
C HIS A 29 -16.09 28.96 -2.42
N ASP A 30 -15.65 30.22 -2.35
CA ASP A 30 -15.67 31.12 -3.50
C ASP A 30 -14.39 31.02 -4.33
N LEU A 31 -13.38 30.27 -3.87
CA LEU A 31 -12.18 30.02 -4.64
C LEU A 31 -12.40 28.84 -5.59
N PRO A 32 -12.23 29.04 -6.91
CA PRO A 32 -12.21 27.91 -7.83
C PRO A 32 -11.03 26.98 -7.48
N PRO A 33 -11.17 25.65 -7.64
CA PRO A 33 -10.11 24.69 -7.30
C PRO A 33 -8.74 25.00 -7.94
N ALA A 34 -8.71 25.63 -9.12
CA ALA A 34 -7.48 26.06 -9.79
C ALA A 34 -6.70 27.15 -9.04
N ARG A 35 -7.31 27.84 -8.07
CA ARG A 35 -6.67 28.84 -7.20
C ARG A 35 -6.17 28.26 -5.88
N TRP A 36 -6.43 26.97 -5.62
CA TRP A 36 -5.88 26.27 -4.48
C TRP A 36 -4.43 25.91 -4.76
N ALA A 37 -3.55 25.97 -3.76
CA ALA A 37 -2.16 25.59 -3.93
C ALA A 37 -2.01 24.08 -4.21
N ALA A 38 -2.75 23.25 -3.49
CA ALA A 38 -2.87 21.81 -3.70
C ALA A 38 -4.34 21.38 -3.77
N THR A 39 -4.68 20.58 -4.78
CA THR A 39 -6.05 20.09 -5.02
C THR A 39 -6.30 18.70 -4.45
N SER A 40 -5.23 17.95 -4.20
CA SER A 40 -5.28 16.64 -3.58
C SER A 40 -4.01 16.40 -2.77
N VAL A 41 -4.19 15.86 -1.56
CA VAL A 41 -3.14 15.59 -0.59
C VAL A 41 -3.28 14.15 -0.08
N PRO A 42 -2.23 13.33 -0.10
CA PRO A 42 -2.30 11.98 0.45
C PRO A 42 -2.24 12.01 1.99
N ILE A 43 -3.09 11.23 2.66
CA ILE A 43 -3.29 11.30 4.12
C ILE A 43 -2.03 10.92 4.90
N ASP A 44 -1.21 10.03 4.35
CA ASP A 44 0.02 9.57 4.96
C ASP A 44 1.13 10.65 4.95
N GLN A 45 0.96 11.73 4.19
CA GLN A 45 1.89 12.85 4.20
C GLN A 45 1.50 13.92 5.22
N LEU A 46 0.29 13.88 5.79
CA LEU A 46 -0.17 14.86 6.76
C LEU A 46 0.10 14.38 8.18
N PHE A 47 0.91 15.14 8.90
CA PHE A 47 1.21 14.86 10.30
C PHE A 47 0.21 15.57 11.22
N CYS A 48 -0.99 15.02 11.34
CA CYS A 48 -2.01 15.43 12.30
C CYS A 48 -2.68 14.18 12.91
N ASP A 49 -3.76 14.37 13.66
CA ASP A 49 -4.45 13.26 14.30
C ASP A 49 -5.00 12.26 13.25
N PRO A 50 -4.72 10.94 13.38
CA PRO A 50 -5.17 9.94 12.41
C PRO A 50 -6.69 9.82 12.28
N ALA A 51 -7.44 10.04 13.37
CA ALA A 51 -8.90 9.94 13.34
C ALA A 51 -9.50 11.05 12.46
N LEU A 52 -8.91 12.25 12.47
CA LEU A 52 -9.31 13.34 11.58
C LEU A 52 -9.12 12.96 10.11
N LEU A 53 -7.97 12.37 9.78
CA LEU A 53 -7.67 11.97 8.41
C LEU A 53 -8.67 10.91 7.92
N ALA A 54 -9.02 9.94 8.77
CA ALA A 54 -10.06 8.96 8.46
C ALA A 54 -11.45 9.58 8.30
N TYR A 55 -11.78 10.66 9.03
CA TYR A 55 -13.05 11.37 8.85
C TYR A 55 -13.12 12.20 7.56
N LEU A 56 -11.97 12.66 7.05
CA LEU A 56 -11.87 13.43 5.81
C LEU A 56 -11.82 12.52 4.57
N ASP A 57 -11.14 11.38 4.66
CA ASP A 57 -11.04 10.36 3.61
C ASP A 57 -12.26 9.42 3.61
N ARG A 58 -13.42 9.95 3.19
CA ARG A 58 -14.71 9.24 3.25
C ARG A 58 -14.81 8.09 2.25
N ASP A 59 -14.18 8.22 1.08
CA ASP A 59 -14.12 7.18 0.04
C ASP A 59 -12.98 6.18 0.26
N GLN A 60 -12.17 6.37 1.32
CA GLN A 60 -11.05 5.50 1.70
C GLN A 60 -10.03 5.32 0.58
N ASP A 61 -9.82 6.37 -0.22
CA ASP A 61 -8.88 6.36 -1.33
C ASP A 61 -7.46 6.80 -0.91
N GLY A 62 -7.29 7.15 0.37
CA GLY A 62 -6.04 7.58 0.96
C GLY A 62 -5.70 9.04 0.68
N ARG A 63 -6.64 9.85 0.19
CA ARG A 63 -6.40 11.24 -0.22
C ARG A 63 -7.53 12.17 0.25
N ILE A 64 -7.13 13.41 0.54
CA ILE A 64 -8.04 14.51 0.84
C ILE A 64 -8.04 15.44 -0.36
N ARG A 65 -9.20 15.66 -0.96
CA ARG A 65 -9.43 16.58 -2.08
C ARG A 65 -10.07 17.87 -1.61
N VAL A 66 -10.16 18.83 -2.51
CA VAL A 66 -10.85 20.11 -2.29
C VAL A 66 -12.24 19.91 -1.70
N GLN A 67 -13.03 19.01 -2.30
CA GLN A 67 -14.42 18.78 -1.89
C GLN A 67 -14.53 18.24 -0.46
N ASP A 68 -13.63 17.35 -0.06
CA ASP A 68 -13.63 16.76 1.29
C ASP A 68 -13.42 17.84 2.36
N LEU A 69 -12.52 18.80 2.09
CA LEU A 69 -12.28 19.93 2.98
C LEU A 69 -13.49 20.89 3.04
N LEU A 70 -14.10 21.19 1.89
CA LEU A 70 -15.30 22.04 1.83
C LEU A 70 -16.47 21.42 2.61
N GLU A 71 -16.70 20.12 2.44
CA GLU A 71 -17.75 19.40 3.16
C GLU A 71 -17.48 19.30 4.65
N ALA A 72 -16.22 19.09 5.06
CA ALA A 72 -15.84 19.09 6.47
C ALA A 72 -16.04 20.46 7.12
N HIS A 73 -15.70 21.53 6.39
CA HIS A 73 -15.98 22.90 6.80
C HIS A 73 -17.49 23.16 6.97
N ASP A 74 -18.30 22.80 5.97
CA ASP A 74 -19.77 22.98 6.03
C ASP A 74 -20.41 22.17 7.15
N TRP A 75 -19.93 20.95 7.37
CA TRP A 75 -20.39 20.09 8.44
C TRP A 75 -20.11 20.71 9.82
N LEU A 76 -18.92 21.30 10.01
CA LEU A 76 -18.53 22.00 11.23
C LEU A 76 -19.35 23.28 11.42
N ARG A 77 -19.49 24.10 10.36
CA ARG A 77 -20.18 25.39 10.40
C ARG A 77 -21.62 25.27 10.87
N LYS A 78 -22.32 24.21 10.43
CA LYS A 78 -23.72 23.91 10.79
C LYS A 78 -23.92 23.50 12.25
N ARG A 79 -22.85 23.15 12.97
CA ARG A 79 -22.90 22.64 14.36
C ARG A 79 -22.36 23.62 15.39
N LEU A 80 -21.76 24.73 14.96
CA LEU A 80 -21.21 25.77 15.83
C LEU A 80 -22.09 27.03 15.82
N ARG A 81 -22.50 27.46 17.01
CA ARG A 81 -23.07 28.78 17.28
C ARG A 81 -21.99 29.85 17.23
N ASN A 82 -20.85 29.59 17.89
CA ASN A 82 -19.72 30.50 17.97
C ASN A 82 -18.54 29.97 17.16
N ILE A 83 -18.40 30.44 15.92
CA ILE A 83 -17.34 29.97 15.01
C ILE A 83 -15.97 30.61 15.28
N GLU A 84 -15.91 31.75 15.98
CA GLU A 84 -14.66 32.49 16.24
C GLU A 84 -13.63 31.64 17.00
N ARG A 85 -14.11 30.66 17.75
CA ARG A 85 -13.26 29.77 18.54
C ARG A 85 -12.37 28.84 17.72
N ILE A 86 -12.67 28.62 16.44
CA ILE A 86 -11.77 27.85 15.56
C ILE A 86 -10.38 28.50 15.50
N VAL A 87 -10.27 29.82 15.66
CA VAL A 87 -8.99 30.55 15.64
C VAL A 87 -8.07 30.14 16.80
N GLU A 88 -8.63 29.72 17.94
CA GLU A 88 -7.86 29.23 19.09
C GLU A 88 -7.15 27.92 18.78
N ARG A 89 -7.62 27.16 17.77
CA ARG A 89 -7.12 25.84 17.40
C ARG A 89 -7.05 24.94 18.64
N THR A 90 -8.07 24.94 19.48
CA THR A 90 -8.09 24.09 20.68
C THR A 90 -8.82 22.78 20.39
N ASP A 91 -8.38 21.70 21.04
CA ASP A 91 -9.03 20.39 21.05
C ASP A 91 -10.07 20.27 22.19
N THR A 92 -10.34 21.37 22.89
CA THR A 92 -11.36 21.47 23.95
C THR A 92 -12.64 22.09 23.39
N VAL A 93 -13.76 21.37 23.53
CA VAL A 93 -15.09 21.82 23.10
C VAL A 93 -15.82 22.43 24.29
N ARG A 94 -16.42 23.61 24.12
CA ARG A 94 -17.32 24.23 25.11
C ARG A 94 -18.74 24.05 24.62
N LEU A 95 -19.62 23.59 25.49
CA LEU A 95 -20.97 23.22 25.10
C LEU A 95 -21.78 24.44 24.64
N ALA A 96 -21.55 25.61 25.21
CA ALA A 96 -22.21 26.86 24.83
C ALA A 96 -21.89 27.34 23.39
N ASP A 97 -20.73 26.94 22.84
CA ASP A 97 -20.34 27.29 21.47
C ASP A 97 -21.07 26.44 20.41
N LEU A 98 -21.77 25.39 20.83
CA LEU A 98 -22.48 24.48 19.94
C LEU A 98 -23.90 24.97 19.63
N ASP A 99 -24.37 24.75 18.41
CA ASP A 99 -25.72 25.11 18.01
C ASP A 99 -26.75 24.01 18.36
N ALA A 100 -27.35 24.13 19.54
CA ALA A 100 -28.38 23.22 20.04
C ALA A 100 -29.65 23.13 19.17
N SER A 101 -29.84 24.01 18.19
CA SER A 101 -30.94 23.87 17.21
C SER A 101 -30.74 22.68 16.26
N HIS A 102 -29.50 22.21 16.10
CA HIS A 102 -29.18 21.03 15.31
C HIS A 102 -29.42 19.76 16.14
N PRO A 103 -30.20 18.77 15.63
CA PRO A 103 -30.57 17.58 16.42
C PRO A 103 -29.36 16.76 16.89
N ASP A 104 -28.33 16.60 16.05
CA ASP A 104 -27.09 15.92 16.44
C ASP A 104 -26.38 16.62 17.60
N VAL A 105 -26.36 17.96 17.60
CA VAL A 105 -25.66 18.76 18.63
C VAL A 105 -26.41 18.69 19.95
N ALA A 106 -27.75 18.76 19.94
CA ALA A 106 -28.56 18.58 21.13
C ALA A 106 -28.30 17.21 21.79
N ARG A 107 -28.13 16.16 20.99
CA ARG A 107 -27.72 14.82 21.47
C ARG A 107 -26.33 14.83 22.09
N MET A 108 -25.34 15.42 21.42
CA MET A 108 -23.97 15.55 21.94
C MET A 108 -23.96 16.27 23.30
N GLN A 109 -24.65 17.41 23.42
CA GLN A 109 -24.74 18.16 24.67
C GLN A 109 -25.38 17.33 25.78
N THR A 110 -26.50 16.67 25.50
CA THR A 110 -27.18 15.81 26.49
C THR A 110 -26.27 14.68 26.99
N LEU A 111 -25.54 14.05 26.06
CA LEU A 111 -24.62 12.95 26.35
C LEU A 111 -23.41 13.41 27.19
N VAL A 112 -22.82 14.56 26.85
CA VAL A 112 -21.69 15.12 27.59
C VAL A 112 -22.11 15.61 28.97
N LYS A 113 -23.26 16.29 29.10
CA LYS A 113 -23.80 16.71 30.41
C LYS A 113 -24.01 15.52 31.34
N ARG A 114 -24.56 14.41 30.81
CA ARG A 114 -24.71 13.15 31.55
C ARG A 114 -23.37 12.59 32.01
N TYR A 115 -22.37 12.59 31.14
CA TYR A 115 -21.02 12.13 31.45
C TYR A 115 -20.33 12.98 32.53
N ILE A 116 -20.41 14.30 32.44
CA ILE A 116 -19.82 15.23 33.41
C ILE A 116 -20.52 15.08 34.77
N LYS A 117 -21.86 15.05 34.80
CA LYS A 117 -22.63 14.85 36.04
C LYS A 117 -22.31 13.52 36.72
N GLY A 118 -22.12 12.44 35.95
CA GLY A 118 -21.76 11.13 36.48
C GLY A 118 -20.31 11.02 37.00
N ARG A 119 -19.45 12.02 36.78
CA ARG A 119 -18.06 12.09 37.25
C ARG A 119 -17.92 12.93 38.52
N ALA A 120 -18.88 13.78 38.85
CA ALA A 120 -18.85 14.58 40.07
C ALA A 120 -18.89 13.64 41.30
N PRO A 121 -17.95 13.75 42.25
CA PRO A 121 -17.99 12.96 43.48
C PRO A 121 -19.23 13.32 44.30
N ASP A 122 -19.85 12.30 44.89
CA ASP A 122 -21.09 12.33 45.70
C ASP A 122 -20.99 13.17 47.00
N ASP A 123 -19.97 14.03 47.12
CA ASP A 123 -19.54 14.70 48.35
C ASP A 123 -19.59 16.25 48.24
N SER A 124 -20.13 16.80 47.16
CA SER A 124 -20.60 18.20 47.16
C SER A 124 -22.00 18.23 47.77
N SER A 125 -22.04 18.46 49.08
CA SER A 125 -23.19 18.81 49.91
C SER A 125 -24.36 19.42 49.13
N ALA A 126 -25.52 18.81 49.34
CA ALA A 126 -26.83 19.13 48.79
C ALA A 126 -27.45 20.46 49.27
N ASP A 127 -26.68 21.55 49.38
CA ASP A 127 -27.20 22.85 49.84
C ASP A 127 -26.82 24.07 48.99
N ASP A 128 -26.19 23.90 47.82
CA ASP A 128 -26.08 24.98 46.82
C ASP A 128 -26.95 24.64 45.60
N GLU A 129 -28.23 25.01 45.67
CA GLU A 129 -29.00 25.43 44.49
C GLU A 129 -28.35 26.70 43.91
N HIS A 130 -27.13 26.58 43.39
CA HIS A 130 -26.67 27.51 42.36
C HIS A 130 -27.23 26.96 41.05
N ASP A 131 -28.19 27.68 40.48
CA ASP A 131 -28.61 27.55 39.08
C ASP A 131 -27.36 27.30 38.23
N ASP A 132 -27.30 26.10 37.64
CA ASP A 132 -26.22 25.65 36.78
C ASP A 132 -25.98 26.69 35.66
N ASP A 133 -24.89 27.44 35.72
CA ASP A 133 -24.33 28.11 34.54
C ASP A 133 -23.79 27.01 33.59
N ASP A 134 -24.72 26.33 32.91
CA ASP A 134 -24.52 25.36 31.83
C ASP A 134 -23.60 25.91 30.70
N ASP A 135 -23.38 27.23 30.70
CA ASP A 135 -22.63 28.00 29.72
C ASP A 135 -21.10 27.81 29.79
N ASP A 136 -20.54 27.30 30.89
CA ASP A 136 -19.08 27.11 31.07
C ASP A 136 -18.61 25.64 30.97
N LEU A 137 -19.51 24.69 30.69
CA LEU A 137 -19.14 23.29 30.56
C LEU A 137 -18.22 23.05 29.35
N THR A 138 -17.06 22.42 29.60
CA THR A 138 -16.09 22.03 28.58
C THR A 138 -15.74 20.55 28.63
N ILE A 139 -15.38 19.97 27.48
CA ILE A 139 -14.84 18.62 27.38
C ILE A 139 -13.65 18.60 26.41
N THR A 140 -12.56 17.94 26.79
CA THR A 140 -11.35 17.79 25.98
C THR A 140 -11.43 16.58 25.05
N LEU A 141 -10.68 16.60 23.93
CA LEU A 141 -10.55 15.43 23.04
C LEU A 141 -10.08 14.16 23.78
N ALA A 142 -9.19 14.30 24.75
CA ALA A 142 -8.72 13.18 25.57
C ALA A 142 -9.85 12.57 26.42
N GLU A 143 -10.70 13.41 27.03
CA GLU A 143 -11.87 12.96 27.78
C GLU A 143 -12.93 12.34 26.88
N ILE A 144 -13.17 12.88 25.68
CA ILE A 144 -14.07 12.28 24.68
C ILE A 144 -13.61 10.86 24.33
N ARG A 145 -12.31 10.66 24.09
CA ARG A 145 -11.73 9.34 23.77
C ARG A 145 -11.78 8.37 24.95
N ALA A 146 -11.50 8.86 26.17
CA ALA A 146 -11.66 8.07 27.38
C ALA A 146 -13.11 7.64 27.57
N PHE A 147 -14.05 8.56 27.39
CA PHE A 147 -15.48 8.28 27.46
C PHE A 147 -15.89 7.22 26.44
N ARG A 148 -15.46 7.35 25.18
CA ARG A 148 -15.72 6.35 24.12
C ARG A 148 -15.22 4.97 24.49
N THR A 149 -14.00 4.88 25.03
CA THR A 149 -13.40 3.61 25.44
C THR A 149 -14.19 2.93 26.56
N THR A 150 -14.70 3.72 27.52
CA THR A 150 -15.57 3.20 28.59
C THR A 150 -16.96 2.83 28.08
N TYR A 151 -17.53 3.64 27.19
CA TYR A 151 -18.88 3.46 26.68
C TYR A 151 -19.01 2.17 25.87
N VAL A 152 -18.05 1.88 24.99
CA VAL A 152 -18.04 0.66 24.16
C VAL A 152 -18.03 -0.63 24.99
N ARG A 153 -17.49 -0.58 26.21
CA ARG A 153 -17.43 -1.72 27.13
C ARG A 153 -18.68 -1.91 27.98
N LYS A 154 -19.60 -0.94 27.97
CA LYS A 154 -20.80 -0.95 28.82
C LYS A 154 -22.02 -1.31 27.99
N TYR A 155 -22.75 -2.34 28.41
CA TYR A 155 -24.07 -2.63 27.86
C TYR A 155 -25.11 -1.63 28.39
N PRO A 156 -26.03 -1.11 27.55
CA PRO A 156 -26.08 -1.22 26.09
C PRO A 156 -25.03 -0.33 25.38
N ASN A 157 -24.33 -0.87 24.38
CA ASN A 157 -23.24 -0.18 23.68
C ASN A 157 -23.60 0.25 22.24
N GLY A 158 -24.64 -0.29 21.60
CA GLY A 158 -25.10 0.22 20.29
C GLY A 158 -24.65 -0.53 19.04
N ASP A 159 -24.07 -1.73 19.13
CA ASP A 159 -23.75 -2.56 17.96
C ASP A 159 -24.93 -3.46 17.50
N GLY A 160 -25.99 -3.55 18.30
CA GLY A 160 -27.11 -4.45 18.05
C GLY A 160 -26.75 -5.93 18.22
N ALA A 161 -25.67 -6.23 18.95
CA ALA A 161 -25.20 -7.57 19.26
C ALA A 161 -24.97 -7.72 20.76
N VAL A 162 -25.73 -8.60 21.41
CA VAL A 162 -25.64 -8.77 22.87
C VAL A 162 -24.83 -10.01 23.21
N ALA A 163 -23.73 -9.83 23.94
CA ALA A 163 -22.91 -10.93 24.42
C ALA A 163 -23.57 -11.60 25.64
N PRO A 164 -23.43 -12.92 25.84
CA PRO A 164 -24.00 -13.59 27.02
C PRO A 164 -23.49 -13.03 28.35
N SER A 165 -22.24 -12.56 28.38
CA SER A 165 -21.58 -11.93 29.53
C SER A 165 -22.22 -10.59 29.96
N GLN A 166 -22.97 -9.94 29.06
CA GLN A 166 -23.60 -8.64 29.26
C GLN A 166 -25.03 -8.74 29.83
N LEU A 167 -25.58 -9.95 29.90
CA LEU A 167 -26.95 -10.20 30.37
C LEU A 167 -26.96 -10.54 31.86
N ASP A 168 -27.58 -9.68 32.66
CA ASP A 168 -27.73 -9.92 34.11
C ASP A 168 -28.66 -11.11 34.44
N ASP A 169 -29.58 -11.45 33.52
CA ASP A 169 -30.51 -12.57 33.68
C ASP A 169 -29.85 -13.88 33.20
N PRO A 170 -29.63 -14.87 34.10
CA PRO A 170 -28.94 -16.11 33.76
C PRO A 170 -29.69 -16.94 32.70
N ASP A 171 -31.01 -16.84 32.62
CA ASP A 171 -31.81 -17.59 31.63
C ASP A 171 -31.64 -16.98 30.23
N LEU A 172 -31.51 -15.65 30.13
CA LEU A 172 -31.22 -14.98 28.87
C LEU A 172 -29.77 -15.21 28.43
N ALA A 173 -28.82 -15.21 29.37
CA ALA A 173 -27.43 -15.54 29.09
C ALA A 173 -27.29 -16.96 28.53
N ALA A 174 -27.93 -17.95 29.16
CA ALA A 174 -27.92 -19.33 28.68
C ALA A 174 -28.56 -19.48 27.28
N LEU A 175 -29.65 -18.74 27.00
CA LEU A 175 -30.23 -18.69 25.66
C LEU A 175 -29.26 -18.07 24.65
N ALA A 176 -28.60 -16.96 25.00
CA ALA A 176 -27.65 -16.30 24.13
C ALA A 176 -26.44 -17.21 23.81
N GLU A 177 -25.88 -17.92 24.81
CA GLU A 177 -24.83 -18.92 24.61
C GLU A 177 -25.27 -20.04 23.66
N LEU A 178 -26.50 -20.51 23.80
CA LEU A 178 -27.04 -21.55 22.94
C LEU A 178 -27.17 -21.07 21.48
N VAL A 179 -27.64 -19.84 21.27
CA VAL A 179 -27.74 -19.23 19.94
C VAL A 179 -26.36 -19.07 19.32
N VAL A 180 -25.38 -18.54 20.06
CA VAL A 180 -23.99 -18.41 19.62
C VAL A 180 -23.40 -19.76 19.23
N LYS A 181 -23.56 -20.79 20.06
CA LYS A 181 -23.05 -22.14 19.81
C LYS A 181 -23.66 -22.79 18.56
N THR A 182 -24.92 -22.49 18.27
CA THR A 182 -25.66 -23.08 17.14
C THR A 182 -25.37 -22.35 15.83
N THR A 183 -25.19 -21.02 15.88
CA THR A 183 -25.10 -20.16 14.69
C THR A 183 -23.70 -19.63 14.39
N GLY A 184 -22.77 -19.78 15.33
CA GLY A 184 -21.43 -19.19 15.28
C GLY A 184 -21.32 -17.78 15.87
N GLY A 185 -22.45 -17.12 16.14
CA GLY A 185 -22.49 -15.76 16.68
C GLY A 185 -21.94 -14.69 15.72
N VAL A 186 -21.88 -13.45 16.18
CA VAL A 186 -21.22 -12.31 15.51
C VAL A 186 -20.36 -11.61 16.56
N PRO A 187 -19.12 -11.18 16.25
CA PRO A 187 -18.32 -10.44 17.21
C PRO A 187 -18.99 -9.10 17.56
N ASP A 188 -19.13 -8.82 18.86
CA ASP A 188 -19.51 -7.51 19.38
C ASP A 188 -18.35 -6.49 19.26
N PHE A 189 -18.55 -5.24 19.67
CA PHE A 189 -17.46 -4.24 19.66
C PHE A 189 -16.25 -4.59 20.54
N CYS A 190 -16.40 -5.50 21.51
CA CYS A 190 -15.30 -6.03 22.33
C CYS A 190 -14.63 -7.28 21.73
N GLY A 191 -15.18 -7.82 20.63
CA GLY A 191 -14.74 -9.04 19.96
C GLY A 191 -15.28 -10.33 20.60
N GLU A 192 -16.19 -10.24 21.57
CA GLU A 192 -16.86 -11.39 22.16
C GLU A 192 -17.97 -11.89 21.22
N PRO A 193 -18.18 -13.22 21.13
CA PRO A 193 -19.24 -13.77 20.29
C PRO A 193 -20.60 -13.46 20.90
N ALA A 194 -21.41 -12.71 20.16
CA ALA A 194 -22.68 -12.16 20.58
C ALA A 194 -23.84 -12.57 19.66
N VAL A 195 -25.06 -12.28 20.11
CA VAL A 195 -26.31 -12.57 19.40
C VAL A 195 -26.92 -11.28 18.89
N ASN A 196 -27.14 -11.21 17.58
CA ASN A 196 -27.96 -10.18 16.95
C ASN A 196 -29.30 -10.75 16.45
N GLU A 197 -30.15 -9.89 15.88
CA GLU A 197 -31.48 -10.28 15.40
C GLU A 197 -31.43 -11.40 14.36
N ALA A 198 -30.48 -11.35 13.42
CA ALA A 198 -30.33 -12.36 12.38
C ALA A 198 -29.94 -13.74 12.94
N GLN A 199 -29.06 -13.78 13.94
CA GLN A 199 -28.67 -15.03 14.59
C GLN A 199 -29.80 -15.62 15.43
N LEU A 200 -30.52 -14.78 16.16
CA LEU A 200 -31.70 -15.22 16.92
C LEU A 200 -32.77 -15.81 15.98
N ASP A 201 -33.07 -15.15 14.86
CA ASP A 201 -34.04 -15.64 13.88
C ASP A 201 -33.60 -16.93 13.20
N THR A 202 -32.30 -17.05 12.87
CA THR A 202 -31.73 -18.26 12.28
C THR A 202 -31.88 -19.44 13.25
N PHE A 203 -31.53 -19.22 14.52
CA PHE A 203 -31.72 -20.21 15.57
C PHE A 203 -33.18 -20.63 15.72
N LEU A 204 -34.12 -19.67 15.83
CA LEU A 204 -35.54 -19.98 16.00
C LEU A 204 -36.14 -20.72 14.79
N LYS A 205 -35.73 -20.39 13.56
CA LYS A 205 -36.12 -21.12 12.35
C LYS A 205 -35.63 -22.57 12.39
N LEU A 206 -34.40 -22.78 12.85
CA LEU A 206 -33.80 -24.09 12.95
C LEU A 206 -34.49 -24.94 14.03
N VAL A 207 -34.84 -24.34 15.18
CA VAL A 207 -35.66 -24.99 16.22
C VAL A 207 -37.02 -25.42 15.68
N ARG A 208 -37.75 -24.54 14.97
CA ARG A 208 -39.04 -24.89 14.35
C ARG A 208 -38.91 -26.02 13.35
N ALA A 209 -37.94 -25.93 12.44
CA ALA A 209 -37.69 -26.99 11.46
C ALA A 209 -37.39 -28.34 12.12
N HIS A 210 -36.68 -28.33 13.26
CA HIS A 210 -36.42 -29.56 14.02
C HIS A 210 -37.67 -30.12 14.68
N LEU A 211 -38.52 -29.26 15.27
CA LEU A 211 -39.80 -29.66 15.86
C LEU A 211 -40.75 -30.23 14.80
N ASP A 212 -40.89 -29.55 13.66
CA ASP A 212 -41.70 -30.00 12.52
C ASP A 212 -41.21 -31.36 12.00
N TRP A 213 -39.89 -31.50 11.81
CA TRP A 213 -39.28 -32.78 11.43
C TRP A 213 -39.56 -33.89 12.44
N THR A 214 -39.48 -33.62 13.74
CA THR A 214 -39.82 -34.62 14.77
C THR A 214 -41.30 -35.00 14.73
N ALA A 215 -42.21 -34.03 14.53
CA ALA A 215 -43.65 -34.27 14.47
C ALA A 215 -44.05 -35.14 13.27
N ASP A 216 -43.44 -34.91 12.10
CA ASP A 216 -43.66 -35.72 10.89
C ASP A 216 -43.29 -37.20 11.09
N GLY A 217 -42.33 -37.48 11.98
CA GLY A 217 -41.87 -38.83 12.31
C GLY A 217 -42.68 -39.57 13.39
N VAL A 218 -43.65 -38.91 14.04
CA VAL A 218 -44.43 -39.51 15.14
C VAL A 218 -45.52 -40.44 14.60
N LEU A 219 -45.57 -41.66 15.13
CA LEU A 219 -46.68 -42.58 14.87
C LEU A 219 -47.93 -42.16 15.68
N PRO A 220 -49.12 -42.12 15.08
CA PRO A 220 -50.34 -41.84 15.83
C PRO A 220 -50.61 -42.97 16.84
N MET A 221 -50.89 -42.60 18.08
CA MET A 221 -51.25 -43.55 19.13
C MET A 221 -52.49 -44.36 18.70
N PRO A 222 -52.53 -45.69 18.94
CA PRO A 222 -53.74 -46.47 18.68
C PRO A 222 -54.88 -45.91 19.53
N ALA A 223 -55.99 -45.54 18.89
CA ALA A 223 -57.16 -45.01 19.59
C ALA A 223 -57.62 -45.99 20.67
N ALA A 224 -57.75 -45.51 21.91
CA ALA A 224 -58.31 -46.31 23.00
C ALA A 224 -59.75 -46.71 22.63
N THR A 225 -59.95 -47.98 22.33
CA THR A 225 -61.28 -48.56 22.08
C THR A 225 -62.16 -48.33 23.32
N PRO A 226 -63.40 -47.82 23.19
CA PRO A 226 -64.32 -47.76 24.33
C PRO A 226 -64.63 -49.18 24.82
N ALA A 227 -64.53 -49.40 26.12
CA ALA A 227 -64.79 -50.69 26.75
C ALA A 227 -66.18 -51.23 26.40
N ALA A 228 -66.23 -52.38 25.70
CA ALA A 228 -67.44 -53.15 25.46
C ALA A 228 -67.38 -54.51 26.20
N THR A 229 -68.48 -54.79 26.86
CA THR A 229 -68.89 -55.90 27.76
C THR A 229 -68.46 -57.32 27.35
N PRO A 230 -68.23 -58.25 28.31
CA PRO A 230 -67.74 -59.60 28.00
C PRO A 230 -68.88 -60.55 27.59
N ALA A 231 -68.77 -61.14 26.39
CA ALA A 231 -69.51 -62.35 26.02
C ALA A 231 -68.66 -63.22 25.09
N ALA A 232 -68.75 -64.53 25.30
CA ALA A 232 -67.80 -65.57 24.90
C ALA A 232 -67.70 -65.86 23.38
N THR A 233 -66.49 -66.19 22.90
CA THR A 233 -66.09 -67.39 22.09
C THR A 233 -64.63 -67.20 21.60
N PRO A 234 -63.75 -68.23 21.59
CA PRO A 234 -62.34 -68.08 21.21
C PRO A 234 -62.12 -68.42 19.73
N ALA A 235 -61.66 -67.47 18.91
CA ALA A 235 -61.05 -67.76 17.61
C ALA A 235 -60.22 -66.58 17.08
N ALA A 236 -59.04 -66.92 16.55
CA ALA A 236 -58.11 -66.09 15.77
C ALA A 236 -57.36 -64.97 16.52
N THR A 237 -56.19 -65.32 17.03
CA THR A 237 -55.10 -64.40 17.36
C THR A 237 -54.62 -63.70 16.08
N HIS A 238 -55.10 -62.49 15.80
CA HIS A 238 -54.40 -61.51 14.97
C HIS A 238 -54.03 -60.32 15.87
N PRO A 239 -52.74 -59.95 15.96
CA PRO A 239 -52.38 -58.71 16.64
C PRO A 239 -53.07 -57.54 15.92
N PRO A 240 -53.47 -56.47 16.65
CA PRO A 240 -54.01 -55.27 16.02
C PRO A 240 -53.01 -54.71 14.99
N PRO A 241 -53.48 -54.13 13.87
CA PRO A 241 -52.57 -53.54 12.89
C PRO A 241 -51.78 -52.41 13.56
N ALA A 242 -50.45 -52.52 13.54
CA ALA A 242 -49.57 -51.46 14.01
C ALA A 242 -49.92 -50.15 13.25
N ALA A 243 -49.96 -49.03 13.95
CA ALA A 243 -50.16 -47.73 13.31
C ALA A 243 -49.02 -47.48 12.30
N THR A 244 -49.36 -47.22 11.05
CA THR A 244 -48.40 -46.89 9.98
C THR A 244 -48.67 -45.50 9.46
N THR A 245 -47.63 -44.83 8.99
CA THR A 245 -47.71 -43.53 8.29
C THR A 245 -46.98 -43.62 6.95
N ALA A 246 -47.11 -42.60 6.10
CA ALA A 246 -46.38 -42.56 4.84
C ALA A 246 -44.85 -42.54 5.05
N ILE A 247 -44.38 -41.96 6.16
CA ILE A 247 -42.96 -41.90 6.56
C ILE A 247 -42.54 -43.19 7.28
N MET A 248 -43.42 -43.81 8.08
CA MET A 248 -43.16 -45.05 8.81
C MET A 248 -44.03 -46.20 8.28
N PRO A 249 -43.77 -46.71 7.06
CA PRO A 249 -44.62 -47.71 6.39
C PRO A 249 -44.68 -49.06 7.11
N PHE A 250 -43.70 -49.37 7.96
CA PHE A 250 -43.66 -50.59 8.77
C PHE A 250 -43.97 -50.34 10.26
N GLY A 251 -44.46 -49.15 10.62
CA GLY A 251 -44.68 -48.75 12.01
C GLY A 251 -43.35 -48.61 12.75
N GLU A 252 -43.29 -49.04 14.01
CA GLU A 252 -42.07 -48.98 14.85
C GLU A 252 -40.90 -49.79 14.28
N ASP A 253 -41.17 -50.77 13.41
CA ASP A 253 -40.13 -51.56 12.75
C ASP A 253 -39.40 -50.80 11.62
N THR A 254 -39.90 -49.65 11.18
CA THR A 254 -39.38 -48.94 10.00
C THR A 254 -37.87 -48.66 10.07
N PRO A 255 -37.28 -48.18 11.18
CA PRO A 255 -35.83 -47.97 11.28
C PRO A 255 -35.03 -49.27 11.11
N ARG A 256 -35.46 -50.36 11.77
CA ARG A 256 -34.81 -51.67 11.68
C ARG A 256 -34.90 -52.26 10.27
N VAL A 257 -36.06 -52.10 9.62
CA VAL A 257 -36.29 -52.55 8.24
C VAL A 257 -35.48 -51.72 7.25
N HIS A 258 -35.36 -50.41 7.49
CA HIS A 258 -34.50 -49.53 6.72
C HIS A 258 -33.04 -49.98 6.77
N ASP A 259 -32.47 -50.21 7.96
CA ASP A 259 -31.07 -50.59 8.10
C ASP A 259 -30.77 -51.94 7.42
N LEU A 260 -31.70 -52.89 7.52
CA LEU A 260 -31.60 -54.19 6.83
C LEU A 260 -31.59 -54.02 5.31
N ILE A 261 -32.49 -53.19 4.77
CA ILE A 261 -32.56 -52.91 3.33
C ILE A 261 -31.34 -52.12 2.86
N ASP A 262 -30.90 -51.13 3.64
CA ASP A 262 -29.77 -50.28 3.30
C ASP A 262 -28.47 -51.10 3.18
N ALA A 263 -28.23 -52.01 4.12
CA ALA A 263 -27.10 -52.93 4.11
C ALA A 263 -27.07 -53.85 2.88
N LEU A 264 -28.23 -54.17 2.30
CA LEU A 264 -28.37 -55.02 1.12
C LEU A 264 -28.47 -54.25 -0.19
N SER A 265 -28.79 -52.96 -0.14
CA SER A 265 -29.21 -52.15 -1.29
C SER A 265 -28.20 -52.17 -2.44
N THR A 266 -26.94 -51.82 -2.14
CA THR A 266 -25.84 -51.83 -3.11
C THR A 266 -25.65 -53.18 -3.80
N LYS A 267 -25.79 -54.29 -3.05
CA LYS A 267 -25.59 -55.64 -3.59
C LYS A 267 -26.76 -56.15 -4.41
N LEU A 268 -27.98 -55.82 -4.01
CA LEU A 268 -29.18 -56.11 -4.79
C LEU A 268 -29.19 -55.28 -6.08
N ASP A 269 -28.83 -54.00 -6.01
CA ASP A 269 -28.72 -53.13 -7.19
C ASP A 269 -27.62 -53.63 -8.15
N GLN A 270 -26.47 -54.04 -7.61
CA GLN A 270 -25.40 -54.70 -8.38
C GLN A 270 -25.92 -55.95 -9.10
N PHE A 271 -26.64 -56.84 -8.41
CA PHE A 271 -27.17 -58.06 -9.01
C PHE A 271 -28.11 -57.76 -10.19
N PHE A 272 -29.08 -56.86 -10.00
CA PHE A 272 -30.02 -56.55 -11.08
C PHE A 272 -29.35 -55.80 -12.23
N ALA A 273 -28.39 -54.90 -11.96
CA ALA A 273 -27.60 -54.25 -13.02
C ALA A 273 -26.77 -55.26 -13.83
N GLN A 274 -26.22 -56.29 -13.17
CA GLN A 274 -25.53 -57.38 -13.85
C GLN A 274 -26.49 -58.25 -14.67
N CYS A 275 -27.72 -58.47 -14.21
CA CYS A 275 -28.75 -59.15 -15.00
C CYS A 275 -29.14 -58.33 -16.24
N ASP A 276 -29.26 -57.01 -16.11
CA ASP A 276 -29.49 -56.10 -17.25
C ASP A 276 -28.32 -56.17 -18.25
N LEU A 277 -27.07 -56.21 -17.77
CA LEU A 277 -25.90 -56.37 -18.64
C LEU A 277 -25.90 -57.73 -19.38
N LEU A 278 -26.34 -58.81 -18.73
CA LEU A 278 -26.50 -60.13 -19.36
C LEU A 278 -27.57 -60.12 -20.47
N SER A 279 -28.55 -59.23 -20.41
CA SER A 279 -29.55 -59.09 -21.46
C SER A 279 -28.99 -58.52 -22.78
N GLN A 280 -27.85 -57.81 -22.72
CA GLN A 280 -27.26 -57.13 -23.89
C GLN A 280 -26.46 -58.06 -24.82
N GLY A 281 -26.09 -59.27 -24.39
CA GLY A 281 -25.45 -60.26 -25.25
C GLY A 281 -24.57 -61.28 -24.51
N SER A 282 -24.17 -62.34 -25.22
CA SER A 282 -23.44 -63.49 -24.66
C SER A 282 -21.99 -63.19 -24.24
N ALA A 283 -21.44 -62.02 -24.60
CA ALA A 283 -20.11 -61.61 -24.16
C ALA A 283 -20.09 -61.32 -22.64
N ALA A 284 -21.15 -60.71 -22.11
CA ALA A 284 -21.26 -60.38 -20.68
C ALA A 284 -21.29 -61.63 -19.80
N GLU A 285 -21.88 -62.73 -20.30
CA GLU A 285 -22.00 -64.00 -19.58
C GLU A 285 -20.64 -64.62 -19.24
N LYS A 286 -19.67 -64.52 -20.16
CA LYS A 286 -18.29 -64.99 -19.91
C LYS A 286 -17.59 -64.15 -18.83
N HIS A 287 -17.77 -62.83 -18.86
CA HIS A 287 -17.12 -61.91 -17.91
C HIS A 287 -17.74 -61.92 -16.51
N LEU A 288 -19.04 -62.21 -16.38
CA LEU A 288 -19.74 -62.27 -15.10
C LEU A 288 -19.70 -63.66 -14.46
N SER A 289 -19.28 -64.69 -15.20
CA SER A 289 -19.10 -66.04 -14.67
C SER A 289 -17.88 -66.11 -13.73
N LEU A 290 -17.99 -66.91 -12.66
CA LEU A 290 -16.87 -67.16 -11.77
C LEU A 290 -15.87 -68.10 -12.48
N THR A 291 -14.78 -67.54 -12.98
CA THR A 291 -13.72 -68.29 -13.66
C THR A 291 -12.57 -68.62 -12.72
N ALA A 292 -11.80 -69.67 -13.04
CA ALA A 292 -10.58 -70.02 -12.30
C ALA A 292 -9.56 -68.87 -12.31
N GLU A 293 -9.54 -68.06 -13.38
CA GLU A 293 -8.69 -66.87 -13.51
C GLU A 293 -9.09 -65.76 -12.52
N ALA A 294 -10.39 -65.54 -12.30
CA ALA A 294 -10.90 -64.56 -11.33
C ALA A 294 -10.58 -64.94 -9.86
N LEU A 295 -10.33 -66.23 -9.60
CA LEU A 295 -9.95 -66.77 -8.29
C LEU A 295 -8.42 -66.91 -8.12
N SER A 296 -7.64 -66.71 -9.18
CA SER A 296 -6.17 -66.84 -9.15
C SER A 296 -5.44 -65.95 -8.13
N PRO A 297 -5.87 -64.70 -7.84
CA PRO A 297 -5.19 -63.88 -6.82
C PRO A 297 -5.65 -64.19 -5.38
N LEU A 298 -6.62 -65.08 -5.18
CA LEU A 298 -7.17 -65.39 -3.86
C LEU A 298 -6.35 -66.48 -3.16
N ASP A 299 -5.83 -66.19 -1.98
CA ASP A 299 -5.26 -67.22 -1.11
C ASP A 299 -6.38 -68.08 -0.49
N ILE A 300 -6.61 -69.25 -1.07
CA ILE A 300 -7.63 -70.22 -0.62
C ILE A 300 -7.31 -70.90 0.72
N ARG A 301 -6.10 -70.69 1.27
CA ARG A 301 -5.71 -71.22 2.58
C ARG A 301 -5.90 -70.21 3.70
N ASP A 302 -6.13 -68.94 3.38
CA ASP A 302 -6.40 -67.89 4.35
C ASP A 302 -7.92 -67.61 4.49
N PRO A 303 -8.55 -67.96 5.63
CA PRO A 303 -9.96 -67.66 5.88
C PRO A 303 -10.31 -66.16 5.81
N ALA A 304 -9.37 -65.27 6.14
CA ALA A 304 -9.60 -63.82 6.11
C ALA A 304 -9.64 -63.28 4.66
N ALA A 305 -8.72 -63.73 3.81
CA ALA A 305 -8.74 -63.45 2.38
C ALA A 305 -10.05 -63.93 1.72
N ILE A 306 -10.51 -65.15 2.05
CA ILE A 306 -11.77 -65.70 1.53
C ILE A 306 -12.97 -64.83 1.96
N ARG A 307 -13.05 -64.42 3.22
CA ARG A 307 -14.13 -63.55 3.72
C ARG A 307 -14.13 -62.17 3.04
N THR A 308 -12.94 -61.60 2.83
CA THR A 308 -12.79 -60.31 2.14
C THR A 308 -13.28 -60.40 0.70
N TRP A 309 -12.87 -61.45 -0.01
CA TRP A 309 -13.33 -61.70 -1.39
C TRP A 309 -14.85 -61.91 -1.46
N LEU A 310 -15.43 -62.69 -0.55
CA LEU A 310 -16.88 -62.92 -0.48
C LEU A 310 -17.67 -61.63 -0.20
N THR A 311 -17.12 -60.68 0.55
CA THR A 311 -17.77 -59.37 0.78
C THR A 311 -17.86 -58.55 -0.52
N GLY A 312 -16.85 -58.66 -1.38
CA GLY A 312 -16.81 -58.03 -2.71
C GLY A 312 -17.62 -58.77 -3.78
N ALA A 313 -17.82 -60.08 -3.63
CA ALA A 313 -18.51 -60.92 -4.60
C ALA A 313 -20.00 -60.58 -4.77
N ALA A 314 -20.60 -61.09 -5.85
CA ALA A 314 -22.03 -60.96 -6.11
C ALA A 314 -22.87 -61.71 -5.07
N ILE A 315 -24.11 -61.26 -4.87
CA ILE A 315 -25.01 -61.84 -3.87
C ILE A 315 -25.52 -63.24 -4.27
N SER A 316 -25.69 -63.45 -5.57
CA SER A 316 -25.95 -64.72 -6.24
C SER A 316 -25.52 -64.57 -7.71
N GLN A 317 -25.53 -65.68 -8.47
CA GLN A 317 -25.14 -65.66 -9.87
C GLN A 317 -26.23 -64.96 -10.72
N PRO A 318 -25.89 -63.89 -11.47
CA PRO A 318 -26.86 -63.14 -12.25
C PRO A 318 -27.45 -64.00 -13.38
N ASN A 319 -28.72 -63.75 -13.73
CA ASN A 319 -29.45 -64.52 -14.74
C ASN A 319 -30.27 -63.62 -15.68
N ARG A 320 -30.58 -64.13 -16.88
CA ARG A 320 -31.33 -63.36 -17.89
C ARG A 320 -32.80 -63.11 -17.52
N THR A 321 -33.34 -63.89 -16.59
CA THR A 321 -34.69 -63.70 -16.05
C THR A 321 -34.80 -62.58 -15.02
N CYS A 322 -33.68 -61.95 -14.66
CA CYS A 322 -33.60 -60.86 -13.67
C CYS A 322 -34.36 -61.18 -12.36
N THR A 323 -34.24 -62.42 -11.88
CA THR A 323 -34.94 -62.92 -10.69
C THR A 323 -33.94 -63.53 -9.72
N LEU A 324 -33.88 -63.03 -8.49
CA LEU A 324 -33.06 -63.60 -7.42
C LEU A 324 -33.81 -64.74 -6.75
N ASP A 325 -33.21 -65.93 -6.73
CA ASP A 325 -33.71 -67.09 -5.98
C ASP A 325 -33.20 -67.01 -4.53
N LEU A 326 -34.11 -66.88 -3.57
CA LEU A 326 -33.78 -66.68 -2.16
C LEU A 326 -33.52 -68.01 -1.42
N ASP A 327 -33.93 -69.15 -2.00
CA ASP A 327 -33.63 -70.49 -1.48
C ASP A 327 -32.43 -71.14 -2.18
N GLY A 328 -31.93 -70.51 -3.24
CA GLY A 328 -30.83 -70.98 -4.07
C GLY A 328 -29.44 -70.74 -3.46
N PRO A 329 -28.37 -70.95 -4.26
CA PRO A 329 -27.00 -70.69 -3.82
C PRO A 329 -26.76 -69.18 -3.66
N LEU A 330 -26.77 -68.73 -2.40
CA LEU A 330 -26.50 -67.37 -1.99
C LEU A 330 -25.09 -67.22 -1.44
N ASN A 331 -24.54 -66.02 -1.58
CA ASN A 331 -23.30 -65.65 -0.91
C ASN A 331 -23.48 -65.72 0.62
N PRO A 332 -22.64 -66.50 1.34
CA PRO A 332 -22.83 -66.74 2.77
C PRO A 332 -22.72 -65.48 3.64
N ILE A 333 -22.06 -64.42 3.17
CA ILE A 333 -21.98 -63.12 3.88
C ILE A 333 -23.35 -62.43 3.94
N PHE A 334 -24.15 -62.56 2.89
CA PHE A 334 -25.44 -61.87 2.74
C PHE A 334 -26.66 -62.79 2.93
N ALA A 335 -26.43 -64.10 3.09
CA ALA A 335 -27.50 -65.10 3.17
C ALA A 335 -28.45 -64.89 4.36
N GLU A 336 -27.93 -64.52 5.53
CA GLU A 336 -28.77 -64.26 6.71
C GLU A 336 -29.59 -62.96 6.58
N PRO A 337 -29.00 -61.81 6.21
CA PRO A 337 -29.78 -60.61 5.88
C PRO A 337 -30.83 -60.83 4.78
N LEU A 338 -30.52 -61.61 3.73
CA LEU A 338 -31.49 -61.95 2.68
C LEU A 338 -32.64 -62.81 3.18
N ARG A 339 -32.36 -63.80 4.05
CA ARG A 339 -33.41 -64.60 4.68
C ARG A 339 -34.33 -63.72 5.53
N ARG A 340 -33.76 -62.78 6.29
CA ARG A 340 -34.55 -61.79 7.05
C ARG A 340 -35.35 -60.86 6.14
N LEU A 341 -34.79 -60.41 5.02
CA LEU A 341 -35.53 -59.65 4.01
C LEU A 341 -36.73 -60.46 3.48
N ALA A 342 -36.51 -61.74 3.18
CA ALA A 342 -37.51 -62.67 2.64
C ALA A 342 -38.66 -62.99 3.61
N THR A 343 -38.39 -63.03 4.91
CA THR A 343 -39.37 -63.39 5.95
C THR A 343 -40.00 -62.18 6.63
N GLU A 344 -39.22 -61.13 6.94
CA GLU A 344 -39.67 -59.98 7.74
C GLU A 344 -40.21 -58.84 6.87
N VAL A 345 -39.70 -58.65 5.65
CA VAL A 345 -39.93 -57.43 4.85
C VAL A 345 -40.75 -57.68 3.59
N LEU A 346 -40.34 -58.64 2.74
CA LEU A 346 -41.02 -58.90 1.47
C LEU A 346 -42.51 -59.27 1.62
N PRO A 347 -42.93 -60.09 2.61
CA PRO A 347 -44.35 -60.42 2.79
C PRO A 347 -45.19 -59.17 3.10
N ARG A 348 -44.65 -58.28 3.94
CA ARG A 348 -45.28 -57.01 4.33
C ARG A 348 -45.27 -55.97 3.20
N ALA A 349 -44.21 -55.93 2.39
CA ALA A 349 -44.05 -54.99 1.28
C ALA A 349 -44.84 -55.38 0.02
N LEU A 350 -44.98 -56.69 -0.24
CA LEU A 350 -45.62 -57.22 -1.45
C LEU A 350 -47.05 -57.71 -1.21
N GLY A 351 -47.51 -57.76 0.05
CA GLY A 351 -48.85 -58.20 0.42
C GLY A 351 -49.06 -59.71 0.33
N THR A 352 -48.01 -60.51 0.56
CA THR A 352 -48.07 -61.98 0.49
C THR A 352 -48.18 -62.60 1.88
N ALA A 353 -48.99 -63.64 2.03
CA ALA A 353 -49.19 -64.34 3.31
C ALA A 353 -48.05 -65.31 3.68
N SER A 354 -47.08 -65.52 2.79
CA SER A 354 -45.97 -66.47 2.96
C SER A 354 -44.63 -65.79 2.63
N PRO A 355 -43.50 -66.32 3.16
CA PRO A 355 -42.16 -65.85 2.81
C PRO A 355 -41.95 -65.83 1.31
N ALA A 356 -41.30 -64.78 0.81
CA ALA A 356 -40.98 -64.70 -0.60
C ALA A 356 -39.80 -65.62 -0.91
N HIS A 357 -39.99 -66.54 -1.85
CA HIS A 357 -38.93 -67.44 -2.33
C HIS A 357 -38.13 -66.83 -3.49
N ARG A 358 -38.66 -65.78 -4.13
CA ARG A 358 -38.04 -65.11 -5.27
C ARG A 358 -38.22 -63.60 -5.18
N LEU A 359 -37.22 -62.86 -5.65
CA LEU A 359 -37.25 -61.39 -5.74
C LEU A 359 -36.92 -60.95 -7.18
N ASP A 360 -37.87 -60.32 -7.85
CA ASP A 360 -37.66 -59.72 -9.17
C ASP A 360 -37.38 -58.20 -9.07
N ARG A 361 -37.05 -57.59 -10.21
CA ARG A 361 -36.76 -56.15 -10.29
C ARG A 361 -37.96 -55.31 -9.81
N ALA A 362 -39.18 -55.65 -10.23
CA ALA A 362 -40.36 -54.87 -9.91
C ALA A 362 -40.70 -54.90 -8.40
N ALA A 363 -40.53 -56.06 -7.76
CA ALA A 363 -40.69 -56.23 -6.32
C ALA A 363 -39.61 -55.47 -5.55
N TRP A 364 -38.36 -55.50 -6.00
CA TRP A 364 -37.27 -54.72 -5.40
C TRP A 364 -37.52 -53.21 -5.53
N ASP A 365 -37.96 -52.74 -6.70
CA ASP A 365 -38.32 -51.33 -6.92
C ASP A 365 -39.46 -50.87 -6.00
N ARG A 366 -40.46 -51.72 -5.76
CA ARG A 366 -41.54 -51.45 -4.80
C ARG A 366 -41.03 -51.32 -3.36
N VAL A 367 -40.13 -52.21 -2.94
CA VAL A 367 -39.51 -52.15 -1.60
C VAL A 367 -38.75 -50.84 -1.43
N ARG A 368 -37.97 -50.42 -2.44
CA ARG A 368 -37.27 -49.13 -2.41
C ARG A 368 -38.25 -47.95 -2.39
N ALA A 369 -39.32 -48.02 -3.17
CA ALA A 369 -40.34 -46.96 -3.22
C ALA A 369 -41.07 -46.80 -1.88
N LEU A 370 -41.34 -47.89 -1.16
CA LEU A 370 -41.98 -47.86 0.16
C LEU A 370 -41.14 -47.14 1.21
N LEU A 371 -39.81 -47.33 1.21
CA LEU A 371 -38.90 -46.64 2.15
C LEU A 371 -38.42 -45.27 1.67
N ALA A 372 -38.74 -44.87 0.44
CA ALA A 372 -38.28 -43.58 -0.10
C ALA A 372 -38.73 -42.37 0.76
N PRO A 373 -39.98 -42.29 1.27
CA PRO A 373 -40.39 -41.22 2.17
C PRO A 373 -39.61 -41.20 3.49
N TYR A 374 -39.33 -42.37 4.09
CA TYR A 374 -38.53 -42.47 5.31
C TYR A 374 -37.09 -41.98 5.09
N ARG A 375 -36.47 -42.39 3.98
CA ARG A 375 -35.13 -41.95 3.59
C ARG A 375 -35.06 -40.44 3.34
N ALA A 376 -36.06 -39.89 2.65
CA ALA A 376 -36.17 -38.45 2.43
C ALA A 376 -36.34 -37.69 3.75
N TRP A 377 -37.15 -38.20 4.68
CA TRP A 377 -37.31 -37.64 6.01
C TRP A 377 -36.01 -37.69 6.83
N LEU A 378 -35.30 -38.83 6.86
CA LEU A 378 -33.99 -38.93 7.52
C LEU A 378 -32.96 -37.94 6.95
N ALA A 379 -32.91 -37.80 5.62
CA ALA A 379 -32.03 -36.87 4.94
C ALA A 379 -32.40 -35.40 5.22
N GLY A 380 -33.66 -35.11 5.51
CA GLY A 380 -34.18 -33.78 5.85
C GLY A 380 -33.99 -33.36 7.31
N LYS A 381 -33.34 -34.18 8.14
CA LYS A 381 -33.09 -33.85 9.56
C LYS A 381 -32.23 -32.59 9.69
N PRO A 382 -32.73 -31.51 10.34
CA PRO A 382 -31.93 -30.33 10.58
C PRO A 382 -30.69 -30.65 11.44
N THR A 383 -29.52 -30.22 10.98
CA THR A 383 -28.24 -30.37 11.69
C THR A 383 -27.84 -29.06 12.35
N GLY A 384 -27.10 -29.12 13.47
CA GLY A 384 -26.56 -27.94 14.16
C GLY A 384 -27.10 -27.69 15.57
N LEU A 385 -28.23 -28.28 15.96
CA LEU A 385 -28.68 -28.23 17.36
C LEU A 385 -27.82 -29.16 18.24
N PRO A 386 -27.47 -28.74 19.47
CA PRO A 386 -26.85 -29.64 20.45
C PRO A 386 -27.74 -30.84 20.74
N GLU A 387 -27.16 -32.06 20.70
CA GLU A 387 -27.88 -33.32 20.97
C GLU A 387 -28.48 -33.42 22.38
N VAL A 388 -28.05 -32.53 23.29
CA VAL A 388 -28.50 -32.47 24.69
C VAL A 388 -29.94 -31.91 24.83
N LEU A 389 -30.44 -31.21 23.82
CA LEU A 389 -31.78 -30.59 23.87
C LEU A 389 -32.85 -31.60 23.46
N ASN A 390 -33.78 -31.88 24.37
CA ASN A 390 -34.96 -32.68 24.07
C ASN A 390 -36.07 -31.83 23.39
N THR A 391 -36.99 -32.49 22.69
CA THR A 391 -38.11 -31.85 21.98
C THR A 391 -38.98 -30.99 22.90
N GLY A 392 -39.18 -31.40 24.16
CA GLY A 392 -39.98 -30.67 25.14
C GLY A 392 -39.36 -29.33 25.55
N THR A 393 -38.05 -29.27 25.73
CA THR A 393 -37.29 -28.04 26.05
C THR A 393 -37.32 -27.09 24.86
N LEU A 394 -37.17 -27.59 23.63
CA LEU A 394 -37.25 -26.79 22.41
C LEU A 394 -38.65 -26.17 22.22
N GLN A 395 -39.71 -26.94 22.48
CA GLN A 395 -41.08 -26.46 22.43
C GLN A 395 -41.32 -25.36 23.50
N THR A 396 -40.89 -25.61 24.74
CA THR A 396 -40.99 -24.65 25.84
C THR A 396 -40.24 -23.35 25.54
N LEU A 397 -39.09 -23.44 24.86
CA LEU A 397 -38.31 -22.27 24.45
C LEU A 397 -39.05 -21.43 23.39
N LEU A 398 -39.71 -22.08 22.43
CA LEU A 398 -40.44 -21.40 21.36
C LEU A 398 -41.70 -20.70 21.88
N ASP A 399 -42.41 -21.35 22.79
CA ASP A 399 -43.68 -20.88 23.36
C ASP A 399 -43.46 -19.94 24.57
N GLY A 400 -42.25 -19.93 25.13
CA GLY A 400 -41.87 -19.12 26.27
C GLY A 400 -41.52 -17.66 25.94
N PRO A 401 -41.37 -16.79 26.96
CA PRO A 401 -41.10 -15.36 26.76
C PRO A 401 -39.63 -15.06 26.44
N LEU A 402 -38.72 -16.02 26.63
CA LEU A 402 -37.27 -15.79 26.57
C LEU A 402 -36.79 -15.25 25.20
N PRO A 403 -37.23 -15.77 24.03
CA PRO A 403 -36.81 -15.20 22.75
C PRO A 403 -37.29 -13.76 22.53
N ALA A 404 -38.49 -13.42 23.03
CA ALA A 404 -39.02 -12.06 22.93
C ALA A 404 -38.25 -11.10 23.84
N ARG A 405 -37.91 -11.53 25.07
CA ARG A 405 -37.08 -10.76 26.01
C ARG A 405 -35.66 -10.54 25.48
N LEU A 406 -35.03 -11.56 24.89
CA LEU A 406 -33.72 -11.41 24.26
C LEU A 406 -33.77 -10.46 23.07
N ARG A 407 -34.81 -10.54 22.23
CA ARG A 407 -35.02 -9.57 21.13
C ARG A 407 -35.20 -8.14 21.65
N ALA A 408 -35.88 -7.95 22.78
CA ALA A 408 -36.01 -6.63 23.41
C ALA A 408 -34.67 -6.07 23.89
N GLN A 409 -33.78 -6.90 24.43
CA GLN A 409 -32.42 -6.51 24.78
C GLN A 409 -31.61 -6.08 23.55
N ILE A 410 -31.63 -6.87 22.47
CA ILE A 410 -31.00 -6.52 21.18
C ILE A 410 -31.53 -5.17 20.63
N ALA A 411 -32.85 -4.95 20.73
CA ALA A 411 -33.48 -3.71 20.28
C ALA A 411 -33.11 -2.50 21.17
N GLU A 412 -32.98 -2.70 22.48
CA GLU A 412 -32.53 -1.65 23.40
C GLU A 412 -31.07 -1.29 23.13
N ASP A 413 -30.21 -2.29 22.90
CA ASP A 413 -28.84 -2.07 22.50
C ASP A 413 -28.76 -1.23 21.22
N SER A 414 -29.51 -1.61 20.18
CA SER A 414 -29.54 -0.88 18.92
C SER A 414 -29.92 0.61 19.06
N LYS A 415 -30.69 1.01 20.08
CA LYS A 415 -31.02 2.43 20.33
C LYS A 415 -29.80 3.25 20.77
N SER A 416 -28.88 2.64 21.52
CA SER A 416 -27.62 3.26 21.94
C SER A 416 -26.66 3.57 20.77
N SER A 417 -26.91 3.01 19.58
CA SER A 417 -26.15 3.38 18.36
C SER A 417 -26.19 4.88 18.07
N SER A 418 -27.31 5.54 18.39
CA SER A 418 -27.47 6.99 18.20
C SER A 418 -26.60 7.82 19.17
N GLU A 419 -26.35 7.30 20.38
CA GLU A 419 -25.46 7.91 21.36
C GLU A 419 -23.98 7.72 20.96
N LEU A 420 -23.61 6.55 20.44
CA LEU A 420 -22.27 6.31 19.86
C LEU A 420 -21.98 7.23 18.67
N LEU A 421 -22.96 7.40 17.78
CA LEU A 421 -22.84 8.33 16.65
C LEU A 421 -22.64 9.76 17.15
N ALA A 422 -23.39 10.19 18.17
CA ALA A 422 -23.19 11.49 18.78
C ALA A 422 -21.79 11.64 19.38
N LEU A 423 -21.24 10.60 20.02
CA LEU A 423 -19.90 10.63 20.58
C LEU A 423 -18.80 10.67 19.50
N ALA A 424 -18.99 9.93 18.40
CA ALA A 424 -18.09 9.98 17.25
C ALA A 424 -18.13 11.36 16.55
N ASP A 425 -19.32 11.94 16.39
CA ASP A 425 -19.47 13.29 15.85
C ASP A 425 -18.86 14.34 16.78
N LEU A 426 -18.95 14.17 18.11
CA LEU A 426 -18.29 15.05 19.07
C LEU A 426 -16.76 14.99 18.95
N GLU A 427 -16.19 13.79 18.80
CA GLU A 427 -14.75 13.62 18.52
C GLU A 427 -14.36 14.32 17.20
N LYS A 428 -15.15 14.11 16.14
CA LYS A 428 -14.97 14.77 14.85
C LYS A 428 -15.02 16.29 14.97
N LEU A 429 -15.96 16.83 15.75
CA LEU A 429 -16.09 18.27 16.00
C LEU A 429 -14.85 18.83 16.70
N ALA A 430 -14.39 18.19 17.78
CA ALA A 430 -13.18 18.59 18.50
C ALA A 430 -11.94 18.59 17.59
N LEU A 431 -11.80 17.56 16.76
CA LEU A 431 -10.70 17.44 15.79
C LEU A 431 -10.76 18.51 14.70
N LEU A 432 -11.94 18.76 14.11
CA LEU A 432 -12.10 19.79 13.10
C LEU A 432 -11.85 21.18 13.68
N GLN A 433 -12.36 21.48 14.88
CA GLN A 433 -12.08 22.73 15.58
C GLN A 433 -10.56 22.97 15.77
N ARG A 434 -9.81 21.91 16.13
CA ARG A 434 -8.36 21.97 16.28
C ARG A 434 -7.62 22.18 14.96
N TRP A 435 -8.01 21.46 13.90
CA TRP A 435 -7.15 21.28 12.73
C TRP A 435 -7.65 21.92 11.43
N ILE A 436 -8.93 22.30 11.30
CA ILE A 436 -9.50 22.74 10.00
C ILE A 436 -8.76 23.95 9.41
N LEU A 437 -8.33 24.91 10.24
CA LEU A 437 -7.56 26.06 9.77
C LEU A 437 -6.16 25.66 9.29
N ASP A 438 -5.52 24.70 9.96
CA ASP A 438 -4.21 24.22 9.54
C ASP A 438 -4.31 23.40 8.25
N LEU A 439 -5.35 22.57 8.10
CA LEU A 439 -5.63 21.85 6.86
C LEU A 439 -5.92 22.80 5.69
N ALA A 440 -6.79 23.79 5.88
CA ALA A 440 -7.09 24.80 4.86
C ALA A 440 -5.83 25.58 4.47
N ASN A 441 -5.02 25.98 5.45
CA ASN A 441 -3.74 26.62 5.17
C ASN A 441 -2.73 25.67 4.50
N ASN A 442 -2.81 24.35 4.65
CA ASN A 442 -1.93 23.39 3.97
C ASN A 442 -2.50 22.86 2.64
N MET A 443 -3.64 23.35 2.18
CA MET A 443 -4.19 23.02 0.85
C MET A 443 -4.39 24.26 -0.01
N VAL A 444 -4.90 25.34 0.56
CA VAL A 444 -5.24 26.56 -0.20
C VAL A 444 -4.02 27.46 -0.39
N SER A 445 -3.20 27.65 0.66
CA SER A 445 -2.30 28.82 0.70
C SER A 445 -0.88 28.58 1.24
N PHE A 446 -0.58 27.46 1.86
CA PHE A 446 0.72 27.11 2.48
C PHE A 446 1.49 28.29 3.10
N PRO A 447 0.89 29.14 3.96
CA PRO A 447 1.60 30.27 4.55
C PRO A 447 2.76 29.80 5.44
N ALA A 448 2.59 28.62 6.03
CA ALA A 448 3.61 27.91 6.78
C ALA A 448 4.80 27.49 5.92
N LEU A 449 4.82 27.62 4.59
CA LEU A 449 6.05 27.51 3.78
C LEU A 449 6.87 28.80 3.76
N PHE A 450 6.27 29.96 4.04
CA PHE A 450 6.94 31.26 3.92
C PHE A 450 7.25 31.97 5.24
N ARG A 451 6.62 31.56 6.35
CA ARG A 451 6.78 32.19 7.68
C ARG A 451 7.80 31.47 8.56
N SER A 452 8.65 32.22 9.27
CA SER A 452 9.56 31.64 10.27
C SER A 452 8.81 31.24 11.55
N GLY A 453 9.10 30.05 12.09
CA GLY A 453 8.56 29.59 13.38
C GLY A 453 7.30 28.72 13.28
N GLU A 454 6.65 28.67 12.11
CA GLU A 454 5.58 27.72 11.82
C GLU A 454 6.15 26.47 11.15
N ARG A 455 5.40 25.36 11.16
CA ARG A 455 5.73 24.13 10.41
C ARG A 455 4.52 23.74 9.56
N ALA A 456 4.75 23.40 8.30
CA ALA A 456 3.69 22.85 7.46
C ALA A 456 3.32 21.43 7.91
N LEU A 457 2.09 20.99 7.65
CA LEU A 457 1.60 19.68 8.06
C LEU A 457 2.34 18.53 7.37
N PHE A 458 3.02 18.78 6.25
CA PHE A 458 3.80 17.76 5.54
C PHE A 458 5.22 17.54 6.09
N GLU A 459 5.71 18.45 6.95
CA GLU A 459 7.07 18.36 7.48
C GLU A 459 7.17 17.24 8.51
N ALA A 460 7.82 16.13 8.15
CA ALA A 460 7.92 14.93 8.98
C ALA A 460 8.69 15.14 10.29
N GLY A 461 9.67 16.05 10.29
CA GLY A 461 10.58 16.21 11.40
C GLY A 461 11.77 17.11 11.06
N THR A 462 12.78 17.05 11.90
CA THR A 462 14.05 17.76 11.74
C THR A 462 15.19 16.75 11.65
N LEU A 463 15.90 16.74 10.53
CA LEU A 463 17.11 15.95 10.34
C LEU A 463 18.34 16.76 10.75
N ILE A 464 19.12 16.21 11.69
CA ILE A 464 20.44 16.72 12.05
C ILE A 464 21.52 15.97 11.29
N LEU A 465 22.19 16.66 10.36
CA LEU A 465 23.22 16.06 9.52
C LEU A 465 24.37 17.06 9.26
N ASP A 466 25.61 16.64 9.51
CA ASP A 466 26.82 17.46 9.29
C ASP A 466 26.76 18.86 9.96
N GLY A 467 26.21 18.91 11.18
CA GLY A 467 26.06 20.16 11.95
C GLY A 467 24.98 21.11 11.43
N ARG A 468 24.03 20.61 10.66
CA ARG A 468 22.90 21.37 10.08
C ARG A 468 21.59 20.79 10.56
N GLU A 469 20.63 21.69 10.75
CA GLU A 469 19.21 21.36 10.91
C GLU A 469 18.54 21.44 9.54
N ILE A 470 17.90 20.36 9.12
CA ILE A 470 17.18 20.23 7.86
C ILE A 470 15.71 19.92 8.16
N ASN A 471 14.80 20.82 7.76
CA ASN A 471 13.38 20.73 8.10
C ASN A 471 12.49 20.36 6.91
N LEU A 472 13.00 20.48 5.66
CA LEU A 472 12.28 20.03 4.47
C LEU A 472 12.38 18.51 4.36
N CYS A 473 11.67 17.81 5.24
CA CYS A 473 11.68 16.37 5.37
C CYS A 473 10.28 15.84 5.04
N VAL A 474 10.20 14.97 4.03
CA VAL A 474 8.94 14.40 3.53
C VAL A 474 9.02 12.88 3.58
N ARG A 475 7.90 12.22 3.91
CA ARG A 475 7.87 10.75 4.00
C ARG A 475 7.87 10.15 2.59
N VAL A 476 8.61 9.07 2.40
CA VAL A 476 8.76 8.41 1.09
C VAL A 476 8.57 6.91 1.27
N HIS A 477 7.66 6.31 0.48
CA HIS A 477 7.49 4.85 0.45
C HIS A 477 8.39 4.19 -0.57
N ASP A 478 8.38 4.70 -1.82
CA ASP A 478 9.24 4.22 -2.90
C ASP A 478 10.29 5.27 -3.26
N ARG A 479 11.52 5.02 -2.82
CA ARG A 479 12.70 5.84 -3.13
C ARG A 479 12.91 6.00 -4.64
N VAL A 480 12.75 4.93 -5.41
CA VAL A 480 13.09 4.90 -6.84
C VAL A 480 12.07 5.71 -7.63
N ALA A 481 10.78 5.53 -7.35
CA ALA A 481 9.72 6.35 -7.95
C ALA A 481 9.87 7.83 -7.57
N HIS A 482 10.05 8.12 -6.28
CA HIS A 482 10.23 9.49 -5.79
C HIS A 482 11.46 10.16 -6.44
N LYS A 483 12.60 9.47 -6.54
CA LYS A 483 13.84 10.00 -7.14
C LYS A 483 13.67 10.40 -8.60
N LYS A 484 12.90 9.66 -9.40
CA LYS A 484 12.65 9.98 -10.81
C LYS A 484 12.02 11.36 -10.97
N LEU A 485 10.98 11.67 -10.18
CA LEU A 485 10.28 12.95 -10.25
C LEU A 485 11.06 14.05 -9.52
N ALA A 486 11.54 13.79 -8.30
CA ALA A 486 12.27 14.76 -7.48
C ALA A 486 13.58 15.24 -8.12
N ASN A 487 14.20 14.47 -9.03
CA ASN A 487 15.39 14.93 -9.75
C ASN A 487 15.13 16.18 -10.63
N THR A 488 13.88 16.42 -11.03
CA THR A 488 13.49 17.62 -11.78
C THR A 488 13.27 18.86 -10.89
N SER A 489 13.21 18.70 -9.57
CA SER A 489 13.07 19.79 -8.61
C SER A 489 14.32 20.68 -8.48
N HIS A 490 15.48 20.22 -8.97
CA HIS A 490 16.79 20.84 -8.77
C HIS A 490 17.23 21.03 -7.30
N ILE A 491 16.55 20.40 -6.34
CA ILE A 491 16.90 20.44 -4.92
C ILE A 491 17.88 19.30 -4.62
N PHE A 492 18.99 19.61 -3.93
CA PHE A 492 19.86 18.57 -3.39
C PHE A 492 19.10 17.81 -2.30
N THR A 493 18.79 16.55 -2.58
CA THR A 493 17.92 15.74 -1.72
C THR A 493 18.67 14.53 -1.24
N VAL A 494 18.60 14.21 0.05
CA VAL A 494 19.13 12.98 0.63
C VAL A 494 17.99 12.08 1.06
N TYR A 495 18.10 10.80 0.73
CA TYR A 495 17.18 9.77 1.19
C TYR A 495 17.76 9.12 2.43
N VAL A 496 17.00 9.15 3.50
CA VAL A 496 17.45 8.77 4.84
C VAL A 496 16.53 7.70 5.37
N GLU A 497 17.09 6.54 5.67
CA GLU A 497 16.44 5.50 6.45
C GLU A 497 16.50 5.88 7.92
N LEU A 498 15.35 5.78 8.58
CA LEU A 498 15.13 6.12 9.97
C LEU A 498 14.79 4.84 10.72
N ASP A 499 15.64 4.48 11.66
CA ASP A 499 15.45 3.32 12.52
C ASP A 499 15.16 3.77 13.95
N ARG A 500 14.18 3.15 14.59
CA ARG A 500 13.89 3.33 16.01
C ARG A 500 13.38 2.04 16.62
N LYS A 501 13.72 1.80 17.89
CA LYS A 501 13.13 0.70 18.68
C LYS A 501 12.22 1.29 19.74
N GLU A 502 10.94 0.95 19.69
CA GLU A 502 9.94 1.37 20.68
C GLU A 502 9.26 0.12 21.26
N ASN A 503 9.34 -0.06 22.59
CA ASN A 503 8.78 -1.21 23.32
C ASN A 503 9.17 -2.59 22.71
N GLY A 504 10.41 -2.74 22.24
CA GLY A 504 10.90 -3.99 21.63
C GLY A 504 10.50 -4.19 20.17
N THR A 505 9.69 -3.31 19.58
CA THR A 505 9.32 -3.34 18.16
C THR A 505 10.26 -2.43 17.37
N ALA A 506 10.87 -2.96 16.31
CA ALA A 506 11.66 -2.16 15.38
C ALA A 506 10.71 -1.41 14.42
N MET A 507 10.83 -0.09 14.38
CA MET A 507 10.14 0.78 13.44
C MET A 507 11.15 1.33 12.44
N GLN A 508 10.80 1.23 11.16
CA GLN A 508 11.59 1.78 10.07
C GLN A 508 10.75 2.75 9.26
N GLN A 509 11.35 3.87 8.86
CA GLN A 509 10.74 4.84 7.97
C GLN A 509 11.76 5.38 6.99
N LEU A 510 11.31 5.83 5.83
CA LEU A 510 12.15 6.47 4.84
C LEU A 510 11.69 7.91 4.60
N VAL A 511 12.65 8.84 4.66
CA VAL A 511 12.41 10.27 4.50
C VAL A 511 13.33 10.84 3.41
N ALA A 512 12.79 11.70 2.56
CA ALA A 512 13.58 12.56 1.68
C ALA A 512 13.77 13.93 2.35
N ALA A 513 15.03 14.32 2.57
CA ALA A 513 15.39 15.60 3.16
C ALA A 513 16.04 16.51 2.12
N GLY A 514 15.40 17.66 1.86
CA GLY A 514 15.85 18.67 0.90
C GLY A 514 16.83 19.65 1.55
N ILE A 515 18.08 19.61 1.12
CA ILE A 515 19.12 20.55 1.57
C ILE A 515 19.14 21.74 0.63
N THR A 516 18.75 22.89 1.18
CA THR A 516 18.48 24.08 0.39
C THR A 516 19.53 25.17 0.60
N SER A 517 20.39 25.08 1.62
CA SER A 517 21.47 26.03 1.85
C SER A 517 22.77 25.39 2.38
N GLY A 518 23.89 26.11 2.23
CA GLY A 518 25.21 25.68 2.66
C GLY A 518 26.03 25.00 1.55
N THR A 519 26.77 23.95 1.90
CA THR A 519 27.63 23.17 0.99
C THR A 519 27.27 21.68 0.98
N ARG A 520 27.66 20.96 -0.07
CA ARG A 520 27.54 19.48 -0.17
C ARG A 520 28.52 18.74 0.74
N ARG A 521 29.68 19.35 1.03
CA ARG A 521 30.78 18.70 1.75
C ARG A 521 30.31 18.04 3.05
N GLY A 522 30.69 16.77 3.25
CA GLY A 522 30.39 16.00 4.47
C GLY A 522 29.12 15.15 4.41
N ILE A 523 28.39 15.22 3.28
CA ILE A 523 27.13 14.52 3.04
C ILE A 523 27.31 13.55 1.87
N ASP A 524 27.49 12.28 2.21
CA ASP A 524 27.63 11.17 1.26
C ASP A 524 26.78 9.99 1.74
N VAL A 525 26.63 8.98 0.87
CA VAL A 525 25.91 7.75 1.21
C VAL A 525 26.60 7.06 2.40
N HIS A 526 25.82 6.47 3.29
CA HIS A 526 26.20 5.88 4.58
C HIS A 526 26.58 6.89 5.68
N LYS A 527 26.42 8.20 5.46
CA LYS A 527 26.53 9.18 6.54
C LYS A 527 25.42 8.94 7.56
N ARG A 528 25.78 8.91 8.84
CA ARG A 528 24.84 8.84 9.96
C ARG A 528 24.47 10.24 10.45
N GLY A 529 23.25 10.37 10.93
CA GLY A 529 22.71 11.56 11.59
C GLY A 529 21.69 11.17 12.66
N VAL A 530 20.97 12.16 13.16
CA VAL A 530 19.83 11.95 14.07
C VAL A 530 18.63 12.67 13.50
N PHE A 531 17.46 12.05 13.56
CA PHE A 531 16.20 12.66 13.14
C PHE A 531 15.26 12.80 14.32
N TYR A 532 14.63 13.95 14.44
CA TYR A 532 13.62 14.25 15.44
C TYR A 532 12.27 14.32 14.74
N ASP A 533 11.32 13.46 15.13
CA ASP A 533 9.96 13.54 14.61
C ASP A 533 9.19 14.74 15.19
N ARG A 534 7.90 14.87 14.87
CA ARG A 534 7.07 15.96 15.37
C ARG A 534 6.76 15.91 16.86
N ASP A 535 6.85 14.72 17.46
CA ASP A 535 6.65 14.51 18.90
C ASP A 535 7.97 14.68 19.67
N GLY A 536 9.06 15.02 18.98
CA GLY A 536 10.38 15.20 19.55
C GLY A 536 11.12 13.89 19.85
N LYS A 537 10.64 12.75 19.35
CA LYS A 537 11.29 11.46 19.54
C LYS A 537 12.46 11.31 18.58
N GLU A 538 13.52 10.67 19.07
CA GLU A 538 14.78 10.50 18.36
C GLU A 538 14.79 9.22 17.51
N TRP A 539 15.30 9.34 16.29
CA TRP A 539 15.47 8.26 15.31
C TRP A 539 16.92 8.24 14.82
N ASP A 540 17.48 7.04 14.67
CA ASP A 540 18.78 6.84 14.04
C ASP A 540 18.64 7.05 12.53
N ALA A 541 19.40 7.99 11.97
CA ALA A 541 19.32 8.33 10.56
C ALA A 541 20.53 7.80 9.77
N LEU A 542 20.28 7.11 8.66
CA LEU A 542 21.30 6.63 7.72
C LEU A 542 21.00 7.10 6.30
N VAL A 543 21.92 7.83 5.69
CA VAL A 543 21.78 8.27 4.28
C VAL A 543 21.97 7.08 3.35
N LEU A 544 20.92 6.69 2.62
CA LEU A 544 20.96 5.59 1.66
C LEU A 544 21.26 6.00 0.22
N ASP A 545 20.82 7.20 -0.17
CA ASP A 545 20.96 7.69 -1.55
C ASP A 545 20.85 9.21 -1.58
N LEU A 546 21.25 9.83 -2.69
CA LEU A 546 21.23 11.28 -2.88
C LEU A 546 20.92 11.69 -4.33
N ILE A 547 20.34 12.88 -4.48
CA ILE A 547 20.21 13.65 -5.72
C ILE A 547 21.29 14.75 -5.68
N SER A 548 22.24 14.69 -6.61
CA SER A 548 23.45 15.52 -6.63
C SER A 548 23.28 16.84 -7.40
N GLU A 549 22.38 17.71 -6.95
CA GLU A 549 22.22 19.06 -7.51
C GLU A 549 23.08 20.11 -6.77
N PRO A 550 23.55 21.19 -7.42
CA PRO A 550 24.41 22.18 -6.77
C PRO A 550 23.62 22.96 -5.71
N ILE A 551 24.22 23.19 -4.53
CA ILE A 551 23.59 23.93 -3.42
C ILE A 551 23.95 25.42 -3.49
N SER A 552 25.09 25.75 -4.11
CA SER A 552 25.55 27.12 -4.32
C SER A 552 26.11 27.39 -5.72
N VAL A 553 26.08 28.65 -6.16
CA VAL A 553 26.62 29.09 -7.47
C VAL A 553 28.11 28.76 -7.58
N TRP A 554 28.84 28.87 -6.47
CA TRP A 554 30.27 28.58 -6.44
C TRP A 554 30.56 27.09 -6.65
N GLU A 555 29.78 26.21 -6.02
CA GLU A 555 29.90 24.77 -6.26
C GLU A 555 29.65 24.43 -7.73
N ALA A 556 28.64 25.05 -8.35
CA ALA A 556 28.38 24.87 -9.77
C ALA A 556 29.52 25.38 -10.67
N ALA A 557 30.12 26.53 -10.32
CA ALA A 557 31.24 27.11 -11.06
C ALA A 557 32.48 26.21 -11.09
N VAL A 558 32.76 25.52 -9.98
CA VAL A 558 33.95 24.67 -9.82
C VAL A 558 33.66 23.20 -10.17
N ALA A 559 32.40 22.79 -10.26
CA ALA A 559 31.98 21.41 -10.56
C ALA A 559 32.67 20.76 -11.78
N PRO A 560 32.89 21.44 -12.92
CA PRO A 560 33.59 20.84 -14.07
C PRO A 560 35.02 20.40 -13.72
N PHE A 561 35.72 21.17 -12.89
CA PHE A 561 37.10 20.88 -12.48
C PHE A 561 37.16 19.77 -11.44
N VAL A 562 36.19 19.72 -10.54
CA VAL A 562 36.04 18.59 -9.60
C VAL A 562 35.84 17.29 -10.38
N ARG A 563 34.91 17.28 -11.36
CA ARG A 563 34.68 16.10 -12.22
C ARG A 563 35.90 15.71 -13.04
N LEU A 564 36.62 16.70 -13.58
CA LEU A 564 37.86 16.45 -14.33
C LEU A 564 38.94 15.84 -13.44
N ARG A 565 39.11 16.35 -12.22
CA ARG A 565 40.02 15.77 -11.23
C ARG A 565 39.64 14.33 -10.93
N ASP A 566 38.37 14.07 -10.62
CA ASP A 566 37.90 12.74 -10.24
C ASP A 566 38.10 11.73 -11.41
N PHE A 567 37.81 12.15 -12.64
CA PHE A 567 38.08 11.35 -13.85
C PHE A 567 39.57 11.06 -14.07
N ILE A 568 40.46 12.06 -13.84
CA ILE A 568 41.91 11.87 -13.94
C ILE A 568 42.38 10.89 -12.86
N THR A 569 41.90 11.03 -11.62
CA THR A 569 42.22 10.11 -10.52
C THR A 569 41.79 8.69 -10.85
N GLU A 570 40.55 8.49 -11.31
CA GLU A 570 40.04 7.16 -11.70
C GLU A 570 40.87 6.55 -12.85
N ARG A 571 41.31 7.38 -13.81
CA ARG A 571 42.16 6.91 -14.90
C ARG A 571 43.58 6.57 -14.44
N ILE A 572 44.13 7.32 -13.49
CA ILE A 572 45.43 7.04 -12.86
C ILE A 572 45.33 5.74 -12.04
N GLU A 573 44.28 5.56 -11.25
CA GLU A 573 44.02 4.34 -10.47
C GLU A 573 43.85 3.13 -11.39
N LYS A 574 43.10 3.26 -12.49
CA LYS A 574 42.94 2.18 -13.48
C LYS A 574 44.23 1.85 -14.20
N LEU A 575 45.06 2.85 -14.51
CA LEU A 575 46.38 2.66 -15.11
C LEU A 575 47.37 2.01 -14.13
N LEU A 576 47.41 2.48 -12.88
CA LEU A 576 48.25 1.90 -11.82
C LEU A 576 47.82 0.47 -11.50
N GLY A 577 46.51 0.20 -11.39
CA GLY A 577 45.97 -1.15 -11.20
C GLY A 577 46.33 -2.08 -12.36
N SER A 578 46.16 -1.63 -13.61
CA SER A 578 46.55 -2.43 -14.78
C SER A 578 48.06 -2.67 -14.91
N ARG A 579 48.89 -1.73 -14.42
CA ARG A 579 50.36 -1.86 -14.41
C ARG A 579 50.84 -2.72 -13.25
N LEU A 580 50.17 -2.68 -12.10
CA LEU A 580 50.41 -3.58 -10.97
C LEU A 580 50.02 -5.01 -11.34
N ASP A 581 48.86 -5.23 -11.98
CA ASP A 581 48.46 -6.54 -12.52
C ASP A 581 49.46 -7.08 -13.56
N LEU A 582 50.00 -6.21 -14.42
CA LEU A 582 51.02 -6.59 -15.40
C LEU A 582 52.37 -6.88 -14.75
N LEU A 583 52.77 -6.11 -13.74
CA LEU A 583 53.99 -6.35 -12.96
C LEU A 583 53.88 -7.62 -12.12
N GLU A 584 52.72 -7.88 -11.53
CA GLU A 584 52.44 -9.09 -10.75
C GLU A 584 52.45 -10.34 -11.65
N LYS A 585 51.87 -10.23 -12.86
CA LYS A 585 51.96 -11.26 -13.91
C LYS A 585 53.37 -11.42 -14.48
N GLN A 586 54.17 -10.36 -14.57
CA GLN A 586 55.58 -10.42 -14.99
C GLN A 586 56.49 -10.98 -13.88
N THR A 587 56.24 -10.69 -12.60
CA THR A 587 56.95 -11.31 -11.47
C THR A 587 56.58 -12.78 -11.29
N ALA A 588 55.33 -13.16 -11.60
CA ALA A 588 54.92 -14.56 -11.66
C ALA A 588 55.55 -15.30 -12.87
N ALA A 589 55.82 -14.60 -13.97
CA ALA A 589 56.47 -15.16 -15.16
C ALA A 589 58.01 -15.15 -15.11
N SER A 590 58.64 -14.29 -14.31
CA SER A 590 60.11 -14.24 -14.13
C SER A 590 60.64 -15.20 -13.06
N ALA A 591 59.82 -16.09 -12.49
CA ALA A 591 60.27 -17.19 -11.64
C ALA A 591 60.82 -18.41 -12.43
N SER A 592 60.85 -18.35 -13.76
CA SER A 592 61.37 -19.44 -14.61
C SER A 592 62.23 -18.94 -15.79
N ALA A 593 63.54 -18.86 -15.55
CA ALA A 593 64.68 -19.00 -16.50
C ALA A 593 65.08 -17.78 -17.38
N PRO A 594 66.27 -17.78 -18.03
CA PRO A 594 67.42 -16.94 -17.66
C PRO A 594 67.82 -15.86 -18.69
N VAL A 595 68.72 -14.98 -18.24
CA VAL A 595 69.24 -13.76 -18.87
C VAL A 595 70.12 -14.05 -20.10
N THR A 596 69.98 -13.24 -21.16
CA THR A 596 71.13 -12.91 -22.03
C THR A 596 71.05 -11.49 -22.59
N THR A 597 72.20 -10.84 -22.49
CA THR A 597 72.62 -9.46 -22.75
C THR A 597 72.66 -9.10 -24.24
N ALA A 598 72.40 -7.85 -24.60
CA ALA A 598 73.23 -7.12 -25.59
C ALA A 598 72.94 -5.61 -25.57
N ILE A 599 74.02 -4.86 -25.73
CA ILE A 599 74.26 -3.43 -25.49
C ILE A 599 74.41 -2.72 -26.86
N ALA A 600 74.04 -1.44 -26.97
CA ALA A 600 74.92 -0.33 -27.46
C ALA A 600 74.16 0.87 -28.07
N THR A 601 74.35 2.02 -27.42
CA THR A 601 74.26 3.44 -27.86
C THR A 601 75.60 3.89 -28.51
N PRO A 602 75.88 5.18 -28.88
CA PRO A 602 75.07 6.37 -29.25
C PRO A 602 75.65 7.23 -30.45
N LEU A 603 75.06 8.43 -30.67
CA LEU A 603 75.37 9.56 -31.60
C LEU A 603 76.82 10.14 -31.54
N PRO A 604 77.22 11.06 -32.47
CA PRO A 604 77.27 12.50 -32.11
C PRO A 604 77.13 13.58 -33.25
N GLY A 605 76.79 14.83 -32.87
CA GLY A 605 77.62 16.02 -33.19
C GLY A 605 77.22 16.99 -34.34
N ALA A 606 77.09 18.29 -34.02
CA ALA A 606 76.77 19.46 -34.86
C ALA A 606 78.06 20.27 -35.27
N PRO A 607 78.04 21.58 -35.66
CA PRO A 607 77.43 22.34 -36.79
C PRO A 607 78.44 23.25 -37.58
N ALA A 608 78.04 23.95 -38.66
CA ALA A 608 78.77 25.11 -39.26
C ALA A 608 77.87 26.02 -40.15
N ALA A 609 78.34 27.23 -40.47
CA ALA A 609 77.59 28.49 -40.64
C ALA A 609 77.26 28.99 -42.08
N ALA A 610 76.19 29.82 -42.15
CA ALA A 610 75.90 31.08 -42.89
C ALA A 610 76.13 31.31 -44.43
N ALA A 611 75.00 31.49 -45.17
CA ALA A 611 74.54 32.50 -46.18
C ALA A 611 75.44 32.97 -47.37
N PRO A 612 74.93 33.53 -48.52
CA PRO A 612 73.62 34.20 -48.79
C PRO A 612 72.91 33.89 -50.16
N ALA A 613 71.76 34.56 -50.41
CA ALA A 613 70.80 34.37 -51.53
C ALA A 613 70.99 35.28 -52.77
N PRO A 614 70.29 35.00 -53.90
CA PRO A 614 69.57 36.06 -54.66
C PRO A 614 68.17 35.64 -55.22
N ALA A 615 67.42 36.64 -55.71
CA ALA A 615 65.97 36.68 -56.01
C ALA A 615 65.60 36.57 -57.55
N PRO A 616 64.44 37.05 -58.10
CA PRO A 616 63.29 36.23 -58.55
C PRO A 616 62.69 36.50 -59.99
N ALA A 617 61.51 35.89 -60.29
CA ALA A 617 60.45 36.18 -61.31
C ALA A 617 60.60 35.60 -62.76
N PRO A 618 59.52 35.36 -63.59
CA PRO A 618 58.20 36.05 -63.66
C PRO A 618 56.91 35.20 -63.96
N ALA A 619 55.73 35.88 -64.03
CA ALA A 619 54.37 35.43 -64.44
C ALA A 619 53.99 35.89 -65.88
N PRO A 620 52.91 35.41 -66.59
CA PRO A 620 51.51 35.97 -66.52
C PRO A 620 50.40 34.97 -67.05
N PRO A 621 49.15 35.30 -67.52
CA PRO A 621 48.28 36.51 -67.47
C PRO A 621 46.79 36.28 -66.99
N PRO A 622 45.90 37.31 -66.97
CA PRO A 622 44.57 37.32 -66.32
C PRO A 622 43.34 37.49 -67.29
N ALA A 623 42.11 37.46 -66.74
CA ALA A 623 40.83 37.77 -67.42
C ALA A 623 39.81 38.42 -66.44
N PRO A 624 38.76 39.17 -66.89
CA PRO A 624 38.47 40.53 -66.44
C PRO A 624 37.21 40.75 -65.57
N ALA A 625 37.02 42.00 -65.12
CA ALA A 625 35.94 42.50 -64.25
C ALA A 625 34.81 43.25 -65.05
N PRO A 626 33.91 44.08 -64.44
CA PRO A 626 32.48 43.85 -64.21
C PRO A 626 31.53 44.86 -64.92
N ALA A 627 30.19 44.76 -64.74
CA ALA A 627 29.22 45.82 -65.09
C ALA A 627 27.90 45.76 -64.26
N PRO A 628 27.12 46.87 -64.13
CA PRO A 628 26.36 47.20 -62.91
C PRO A 628 24.83 47.48 -63.03
N ALA A 629 24.16 47.46 -61.87
CA ALA A 629 23.07 48.30 -61.31
C ALA A 629 21.65 48.51 -61.96
N ALA A 630 20.64 48.45 -61.04
CA ALA A 630 19.40 49.27 -60.88
C ALA A 630 18.01 48.55 -61.09
N PRO A 631 16.85 49.09 -60.61
CA PRO A 631 16.39 49.13 -59.21
C PRO A 631 14.89 48.76 -58.97
N ALA A 632 14.47 48.76 -57.68
CA ALA A 632 13.12 49.07 -57.10
C ALA A 632 11.98 48.00 -56.96
N ALA A 633 11.75 47.59 -55.68
CA ALA A 633 10.52 47.42 -54.83
C ALA A 633 9.11 47.03 -55.42
N PRO A 634 8.08 46.58 -54.64
CA PRO A 634 7.96 46.26 -53.19
C PRO A 634 7.20 44.92 -52.85
N ALA A 635 6.97 44.70 -51.54
CA ALA A 635 5.93 43.88 -50.89
C ALA A 635 6.20 42.39 -50.57
N ALA A 636 6.29 42.09 -49.26
CA ALA A 636 6.17 40.74 -48.71
C ALA A 636 5.34 40.77 -47.40
N PRO A 637 4.22 40.02 -47.31
CA PRO A 637 3.58 39.66 -46.05
C PRO A 637 4.04 38.27 -45.56
N ALA A 638 4.00 38.10 -44.23
CA ALA A 638 3.85 36.87 -43.44
C ALA A 638 4.65 35.61 -43.85
N ALA A 639 5.65 35.24 -43.04
CA ALA A 639 6.27 33.92 -43.03
C ALA A 639 5.84 33.10 -41.78
N PRO A 640 5.33 31.86 -41.96
CA PRO A 640 5.05 30.90 -40.90
C PRO A 640 6.29 30.06 -40.52
N ALA A 641 6.10 29.29 -39.44
CA ALA A 641 7.07 28.45 -38.74
C ALA A 641 7.86 27.46 -39.63
N ALA A 642 9.15 27.30 -39.31
CA ALA A 642 10.01 26.26 -39.86
C ALA A 642 10.00 24.98 -39.00
N PRO A 643 9.96 23.79 -39.63
CA PRO A 643 9.87 22.48 -38.98
C PRO A 643 11.23 21.90 -38.56
N ALA A 644 11.14 20.94 -37.64
CA ALA A 644 12.24 20.14 -37.10
C ALA A 644 12.94 19.26 -38.15
N ALA A 645 14.27 19.11 -38.00
CA ALA A 645 15.09 18.18 -38.77
C ALA A 645 15.17 16.80 -38.08
N PRO A 646 15.25 15.69 -38.86
CA PRO A 646 15.00 14.33 -38.39
C PRO A 646 16.22 13.60 -37.81
N ALA A 647 15.93 12.60 -36.98
CA ALA A 647 16.85 11.60 -36.46
C ALA A 647 17.29 10.60 -37.54
N VAL A 648 18.54 10.12 -37.46
CA VAL A 648 19.08 9.04 -38.31
C VAL A 648 19.16 7.73 -37.51
N PRO A 649 18.66 6.58 -38.03
CA PRO A 649 18.66 5.29 -37.34
C PRO A 649 19.97 4.51 -37.48
N GLY A 650 20.12 3.51 -36.62
CA GLY A 650 21.28 2.62 -36.54
C GLY A 650 21.59 1.83 -37.82
N ALA A 651 22.89 1.65 -38.07
CA ALA A 651 23.39 0.81 -39.13
C ALA A 651 23.81 -0.57 -38.59
N ALA A 652 23.27 -1.59 -39.24
CA ALA A 652 23.55 -3.01 -39.02
C ALA A 652 24.95 -3.42 -39.48
N VAL A 653 25.44 -4.51 -38.88
CA VAL A 653 26.72 -5.18 -39.15
C VAL A 653 26.57 -6.13 -40.36
N PRO A 654 27.47 -6.09 -41.37
CA PRO A 654 27.56 -7.15 -42.38
C PRO A 654 28.41 -8.33 -41.85
N PRO A 655 28.11 -9.59 -42.25
CA PRO A 655 28.80 -10.76 -41.72
C PRO A 655 30.13 -10.98 -42.47
N GLY A 656 31.20 -11.26 -41.71
CA GLY A 656 32.45 -11.79 -42.28
C GLY A 656 33.71 -10.93 -42.09
N THR A 657 34.02 -10.50 -40.86
CA THR A 657 35.36 -9.95 -40.53
C THR A 657 35.88 -10.60 -39.24
N PRO A 658 37.16 -11.03 -39.19
CA PRO A 658 37.66 -11.89 -38.12
C PRO A 658 37.83 -11.11 -36.81
N THR A 659 37.23 -11.63 -35.75
CA THR A 659 37.43 -11.17 -34.36
C THR A 659 38.83 -11.55 -33.89
N GLY A 660 39.74 -10.58 -33.88
CA GLY A 660 41.08 -10.73 -33.32
C GLY A 660 41.67 -9.38 -32.90
N LEU A 661 42.65 -9.44 -32.00
CA LEU A 661 43.44 -8.32 -31.47
C LEU A 661 44.00 -7.28 -32.47
N PRO A 662 44.19 -7.53 -33.80
CA PRO A 662 44.75 -6.50 -34.69
C PRO A 662 43.85 -5.28 -34.94
N ALA A 663 42.52 -5.42 -34.84
CA ALA A 663 41.59 -4.31 -35.12
C ALA A 663 41.54 -3.25 -33.99
N MET A 664 41.89 -3.63 -32.75
CA MET A 664 41.92 -2.73 -31.60
C MET A 664 43.18 -1.83 -31.61
N LEU A 665 44.24 -2.26 -32.29
CA LEU A 665 45.50 -1.52 -32.42
C LEU A 665 45.44 -0.40 -33.48
N LEU A 666 44.60 -0.53 -34.51
CA LEU A 666 44.38 0.56 -35.48
C LEU A 666 43.43 1.66 -34.96
N GLY A 667 42.40 1.31 -34.17
CA GLY A 667 41.49 2.29 -33.57
C GLY A 667 42.12 3.12 -32.44
N GLY A 668 43.03 2.51 -31.67
CA GLY A 668 43.82 3.22 -30.64
C GLY A 668 44.84 4.21 -31.23
N GLY A 669 45.42 3.88 -32.39
CA GLY A 669 46.45 4.70 -33.05
C GLY A 669 45.93 6.05 -33.56
N VAL A 670 44.68 6.11 -34.05
CA VAL A 670 44.10 7.36 -34.59
C VAL A 670 43.69 8.34 -33.48
N ALA A 671 43.20 7.85 -32.34
CA ALA A 671 42.94 8.70 -31.17
C ALA A 671 44.24 9.20 -30.52
N PHE A 672 45.30 8.39 -30.50
CA PHE A 672 46.64 8.80 -30.05
C PHE A 672 47.31 9.77 -31.02
N ALA A 673 47.11 9.64 -32.34
CA ALA A 673 47.62 10.58 -33.33
C ALA A 673 46.87 11.93 -33.29
N ALA A 674 45.56 11.95 -33.01
CA ALA A 674 44.78 13.17 -32.80
C ALA A 674 45.14 13.89 -31.47
N LEU A 675 45.40 13.13 -30.40
CA LEU A 675 45.94 13.67 -29.15
C LEU A 675 47.41 14.12 -29.28
N GLY A 676 48.21 13.41 -30.06
CA GLY A 676 49.60 13.76 -30.35
C GLY A 676 49.72 15.02 -31.20
N SER A 677 48.83 15.22 -32.17
CA SER A 677 48.79 16.41 -33.04
C SER A 677 48.22 17.63 -32.32
N SER A 678 47.22 17.48 -31.45
CA SER A 678 46.75 18.57 -30.58
C SER A 678 47.78 18.92 -29.50
N ALA A 679 48.46 17.95 -28.90
CA ALA A 679 49.56 18.19 -27.97
C ALA A 679 50.76 18.85 -28.66
N ALA A 680 51.13 18.43 -29.87
CA ALA A 680 52.18 19.05 -30.67
C ALA A 680 51.81 20.46 -31.14
N PHE A 681 50.55 20.71 -31.53
CA PHE A 681 50.05 22.05 -31.86
C PHE A 681 50.02 22.97 -30.64
N VAL A 682 49.68 22.43 -29.46
CA VAL A 682 49.77 23.14 -28.18
C VAL A 682 51.23 23.42 -27.81
N LEU A 683 52.15 22.47 -28.00
CA LEU A 683 53.60 22.66 -27.77
C LEU A 683 54.23 23.68 -28.74
N GLN A 684 53.82 23.64 -30.01
CA GLN A 684 54.25 24.57 -31.06
C GLN A 684 53.65 25.98 -30.85
N SER A 685 52.42 26.08 -30.34
CA SER A 685 51.82 27.36 -29.92
C SER A 685 52.45 27.89 -28.62
N LEU A 686 52.83 26.99 -27.69
CA LEU A 686 53.54 27.31 -26.45
C LEU A 686 54.94 27.88 -26.71
N SER A 687 55.63 27.43 -27.76
CA SER A 687 56.98 27.91 -28.12
C SER A 687 56.98 29.26 -28.83
N ASN A 688 55.93 29.59 -29.60
CA ASN A 688 55.81 30.85 -30.34
C ASN A 688 55.12 31.99 -29.58
N THR A 689 54.53 31.71 -28.42
CA THR A 689 53.78 32.69 -27.64
C THR A 689 54.40 32.83 -26.26
N GLY A 690 54.88 34.02 -25.88
CA GLY A 690 55.54 34.23 -24.58
C GLY A 690 54.71 33.68 -23.40
N ALA A 691 55.37 33.10 -22.39
CA ALA A 691 54.74 32.37 -21.29
C ALA A 691 53.54 33.10 -20.62
N ARG A 692 53.57 34.43 -20.64
CA ARG A 692 52.45 35.28 -20.19
C ARG A 692 51.17 35.06 -21.00
N ASN A 693 51.24 35.00 -22.32
CA ASN A 693 50.07 34.85 -23.19
C ASN A 693 49.47 33.44 -23.10
N VAL A 694 50.32 32.42 -22.91
CA VAL A 694 49.89 31.04 -22.62
C VAL A 694 49.11 31.00 -21.31
N LEU A 695 49.66 31.59 -20.24
CA LEU A 695 49.01 31.65 -18.94
C LEU A 695 47.67 32.40 -19.00
N ILE A 696 47.62 33.52 -19.73
CA ILE A 696 46.38 34.29 -19.97
C ILE A 696 45.36 33.44 -20.75
N THR A 697 45.80 32.70 -21.76
CA THR A 697 44.91 31.85 -22.57
C THR A 697 44.30 30.74 -21.71
N ILE A 698 45.12 30.01 -20.94
CA ILE A 698 44.64 28.97 -20.00
C ILE A 698 43.70 29.58 -18.96
N ALA A 699 44.08 30.71 -18.35
CA ALA A 699 43.23 31.40 -17.39
C ALA A 699 41.90 31.78 -18.03
N SER A 700 41.88 32.34 -19.24
CA SER A 700 40.66 32.75 -19.95
C SER A 700 39.72 31.57 -20.24
N VAL A 701 40.27 30.39 -20.59
CA VAL A 701 39.48 29.17 -20.79
C VAL A 701 38.88 28.68 -19.48
N VAL A 702 39.67 28.62 -18.40
CA VAL A 702 39.19 28.24 -17.06
C VAL A 702 38.06 29.17 -16.62
N VAL A 703 38.27 30.48 -16.79
CA VAL A 703 37.30 31.54 -16.52
C VAL A 703 36.02 31.37 -17.34
N GLY A 704 36.13 31.10 -18.64
CA GLY A 704 34.98 30.90 -19.52
C GLY A 704 34.14 29.70 -19.07
N ILE A 705 34.78 28.58 -18.77
CA ILE A 705 34.13 27.37 -18.24
C ILE A 705 33.48 27.65 -16.88
N MET A 706 34.19 28.32 -15.95
CA MET A 706 33.65 28.68 -14.64
C MET A 706 32.43 29.60 -14.76
N SER A 707 32.49 30.61 -15.64
CA SER A 707 31.41 31.59 -15.81
C SER A 707 30.16 30.96 -16.41
N LEU A 708 30.32 30.12 -17.45
CA LEU A 708 29.21 29.37 -18.03
C LEU A 708 28.60 28.38 -17.03
N SER A 709 29.44 27.69 -16.25
CA SER A 709 28.98 26.74 -15.22
C SER A 709 28.30 27.45 -14.04
N ALA A 710 28.79 28.62 -13.64
CA ALA A 710 28.16 29.48 -12.66
C ALA A 710 26.79 29.97 -13.14
N LEU A 711 26.67 30.37 -14.42
CA LEU A 711 25.42 30.80 -15.02
C LEU A 711 24.38 29.64 -15.05
N LEU A 712 24.79 28.45 -15.49
CA LEU A 712 23.95 27.26 -15.46
C LEU A 712 23.53 26.88 -14.03
N GLY A 713 24.47 26.92 -13.08
CA GLY A 713 24.19 26.69 -11.66
C GLY A 713 23.23 27.71 -11.07
N TRP A 714 23.38 28.99 -11.42
CA TRP A 714 22.48 30.05 -11.01
C TRP A 714 21.06 29.86 -11.59
N LEU A 715 20.96 29.45 -12.86
CA LEU A 715 19.68 29.11 -13.50
C LEU A 715 19.02 27.93 -12.77
N LYS A 716 19.76 26.85 -12.48
CA LYS A 716 19.27 25.70 -11.70
C LYS A 716 18.80 26.10 -10.30
N LEU A 717 19.60 26.89 -9.58
CA LEU A 717 19.26 27.36 -8.22
C LEU A 717 18.00 28.23 -8.19
N ARG A 718 17.74 29.00 -9.25
CA ARG A 718 16.49 29.79 -9.40
C ARG A 718 15.27 28.95 -9.74
N ARG A 719 15.48 27.77 -10.35
CA ARG A 719 14.43 26.81 -10.71
C ARG A 719 14.16 25.76 -9.64
N ARG A 720 14.79 25.86 -8.46
CA ARG A 720 14.55 24.95 -7.35
C ARG A 720 13.10 25.01 -6.93
N ASP A 721 12.39 23.89 -6.98
CA ASP A 721 10.95 23.83 -6.78
C ASP A 721 10.57 22.82 -5.68
N VAL A 722 9.93 23.32 -4.62
CA VAL A 722 9.43 22.48 -3.53
C VAL A 722 8.20 21.68 -3.98
N ALA A 723 7.36 22.25 -4.85
CA ALA A 723 6.14 21.58 -5.31
C ALA A 723 6.48 20.26 -6.02
N THR A 724 7.43 20.27 -6.96
CA THR A 724 7.92 19.05 -7.62
C THR A 724 8.42 17.98 -6.64
N MET A 725 9.09 18.39 -5.55
CA MET A 725 9.57 17.46 -4.53
C MET A 725 8.39 16.84 -3.74
N LEU A 726 7.34 17.61 -3.46
CA LEU A 726 6.13 17.10 -2.80
C LEU A 726 5.23 16.30 -3.74
N GLU A 727 5.16 16.66 -5.03
CA GLU A 727 4.49 15.88 -6.09
C GLU A 727 5.09 14.46 -6.18
N ALA A 728 6.39 14.33 -5.96
CA ALA A 728 7.07 13.03 -5.87
C ALA A 728 6.62 12.17 -4.68
N SER A 729 6.06 12.80 -3.63
CA SER A 729 5.40 12.14 -2.49
C SER A 729 3.87 12.01 -2.68
N GLY A 730 3.32 12.29 -3.86
CA GLY A 730 1.91 12.07 -4.19
C GLY A 730 0.99 13.29 -4.01
N TRP A 731 1.52 14.48 -3.73
CA TRP A 731 0.74 15.72 -3.69
C TRP A 731 0.34 16.17 -5.10
N ALA A 732 -0.81 16.83 -5.24
CA ALA A 732 -1.24 17.46 -6.49
C ALA A 732 -1.22 18.99 -6.35
N PHE A 733 -0.12 19.62 -6.75
CA PHE A 733 0.04 21.08 -6.74
C PHE A 733 -0.43 21.72 -8.04
N ASN A 734 -1.06 22.89 -7.95
CA ASN A 734 -1.44 23.68 -9.11
C ASN A 734 -0.32 24.65 -9.54
N ASP A 735 0.44 25.17 -8.58
CA ASP A 735 1.48 26.17 -8.80
C ASP A 735 2.86 25.66 -8.35
N ARG A 736 3.90 26.10 -9.08
CA ARG A 736 5.31 25.82 -8.73
C ARG A 736 5.76 26.72 -7.58
N ILE A 737 6.42 26.15 -6.58
CA ILE A 737 6.87 26.85 -5.37
C ILE A 737 8.39 26.99 -5.38
N TYR A 738 8.88 28.10 -5.93
CA TYR A 738 10.31 28.30 -6.12
C TYR A 738 11.07 28.73 -4.85
N LEU A 739 12.16 28.01 -4.54
CA LEU A 739 13.10 28.27 -3.43
C LEU A 739 14.04 29.45 -3.73
N ARG A 740 13.57 30.66 -3.44
CA ARG A 740 14.42 31.87 -3.44
C ARG A 740 15.32 31.92 -2.18
N ARG A 741 16.37 32.74 -2.23
CA ARG A 741 17.49 32.74 -1.26
C ARG A 741 17.06 32.81 0.22
N ASN A 742 16.07 33.63 0.57
CA ASN A 742 15.61 33.76 1.95
C ASN A 742 14.87 32.50 2.43
N LEU A 743 14.05 31.91 1.55
CA LEU A 743 13.31 30.68 1.83
C LEU A 743 14.25 29.48 2.00
N SER A 744 15.36 29.42 1.25
CA SER A 744 16.34 28.34 1.41
C SER A 744 17.07 28.34 2.76
N HIS A 745 17.22 29.47 3.43
CA HIS A 745 17.83 29.47 4.77
C HIS A 745 16.89 28.96 5.86
N ARG A 746 15.60 28.81 5.54
CA ARG A 746 14.60 28.30 6.47
C ARG A 746 14.70 26.78 6.62
N PHE A 747 14.73 26.07 5.50
CA PHE A 747 14.72 24.61 5.51
C PHE A 747 16.08 23.99 5.81
N THR A 748 17.16 24.75 5.67
CA THR A 748 18.49 24.30 6.08
C THR A 748 19.20 25.44 6.79
N ARG A 749 19.51 25.25 8.07
CA ARG A 749 20.24 26.21 8.89
C ARG A 749 21.36 25.56 9.69
N VAL A 750 22.38 26.34 9.99
CA VAL A 750 23.39 25.99 10.99
C VAL A 750 23.03 26.78 12.25
N PRO A 751 22.78 26.11 13.39
CA PRO A 751 22.42 26.80 14.62
C PRO A 751 23.50 27.83 14.99
N PRO A 752 23.13 29.06 15.40
CA PRO A 752 24.09 30.00 15.94
C PRO A 752 24.69 29.43 17.22
N LEU A 753 25.91 29.86 17.55
CA LEU A 753 26.49 29.53 18.84
C LEU A 753 25.63 30.17 19.97
N PRO A 754 25.60 29.60 21.17
CA PRO A 754 24.88 30.17 22.31
C PRO A 754 25.22 31.64 22.55
N ALA A 755 24.27 32.41 23.05
CA ALA A 755 24.47 33.83 23.36
C ALA A 755 25.65 34.01 24.35
N GLY A 756 26.48 35.03 24.12
CA GLY A 756 27.70 35.26 24.91
C GLY A 756 28.90 34.38 24.53
N SER A 757 28.77 33.50 23.52
CA SER A 757 29.88 32.69 23.04
C SER A 757 31.00 33.54 22.42
N ILE A 758 32.23 33.33 22.90
CA ILE A 758 33.43 33.94 22.33
C ILE A 758 34.11 32.92 21.42
N ARG A 759 34.10 33.14 20.10
CA ARG A 759 34.93 32.34 19.18
C ARG A 759 36.40 32.74 19.33
N ARG A 760 37.18 31.93 20.04
CA ARG A 760 38.65 31.99 19.95
C ARG A 760 39.11 30.98 18.90
N PRO A 761 39.93 31.37 17.91
CA PRO A 761 40.55 30.39 17.03
C PRO A 761 41.45 29.49 17.89
N GLY A 762 41.10 28.21 18.01
CA GLY A 762 41.91 27.24 18.73
C GLY A 762 43.29 27.12 18.07
N LEU A 763 44.35 27.34 18.84
CA LEU A 763 45.70 26.93 18.47
C LEU A 763 45.79 25.41 18.64
N LEU A 764 45.61 24.66 17.56
CA LEU A 764 46.25 23.35 17.45
C LEU A 764 47.75 23.61 17.22
N PRO A 765 48.67 22.93 17.93
CA PRO A 765 50.09 23.01 17.61
C PRO A 765 50.28 22.47 16.20
N ASN A 766 50.70 23.34 15.28
CA ASN A 766 51.23 23.06 13.95
C ASN A 766 50.68 21.80 13.26
N PHE A 767 49.57 21.91 12.52
CA PHE A 767 49.47 21.51 11.11
C PHE A 767 48.14 22.06 10.55
N ILE A 768 48.23 22.67 9.36
CA ILE A 768 47.16 23.31 8.58
C ILE A 768 46.76 24.73 9.04
N THR A 769 47.54 25.68 8.57
CA THR A 769 47.28 27.13 8.61
C THR A 769 46.05 27.51 7.78
N GLY A 770 44.87 27.54 8.41
CA GLY A 770 43.65 28.10 7.83
C GLY A 770 43.59 29.63 7.99
N LYS A 771 44.16 30.39 7.04
CA LYS A 771 43.90 31.84 6.91
C LYS A 771 42.43 32.07 6.58
N ARG A 772 41.64 32.56 7.55
CA ARG A 772 40.33 33.16 7.24
C ARG A 772 40.54 34.60 6.76
N SER A 773 39.88 34.91 5.64
CA SER A 773 39.80 36.22 4.96
C SER A 773 41.03 36.70 4.17
N ARG A 774 41.70 35.77 3.49
CA ARG A 774 42.22 36.08 2.13
C ARG A 774 41.19 35.72 1.05
N SER A 775 40.13 34.99 1.37
CA SER A 775 39.14 34.52 0.39
C SER A 775 38.27 35.63 -0.20
N TYR A 776 37.86 36.65 0.57
CA TYR A 776 37.10 37.77 -0.01
C TYR A 776 37.99 38.69 -0.85
N SER A 777 39.23 38.95 -0.41
CA SER A 777 40.21 39.70 -1.20
C SER A 777 40.74 38.92 -2.40
N ILE A 778 40.84 37.59 -2.32
CA ILE A 778 41.13 36.71 -3.46
C ILE A 778 39.90 36.62 -4.37
N LEU A 779 38.66 36.62 -3.88
CA LEU A 779 37.46 36.61 -4.72
C LEU A 779 37.25 37.97 -5.42
N VAL A 780 37.56 39.09 -4.76
CA VAL A 780 37.58 40.42 -5.37
C VAL A 780 38.74 40.56 -6.34
N ALA A 781 39.93 40.05 -5.99
CA ALA A 781 41.08 40.05 -6.90
C ALA A 781 40.86 39.09 -8.08
N LEU A 782 40.27 37.91 -7.88
CA LEU A 782 39.91 36.97 -8.93
C LEU A 782 38.79 37.56 -9.79
N GLY A 783 37.80 38.23 -9.20
CA GLY A 783 36.75 38.97 -9.92
C GLY A 783 37.31 40.13 -10.75
N LEU A 784 38.28 40.88 -10.22
CA LEU A 784 38.98 41.95 -10.94
C LEU A 784 39.92 41.38 -12.02
N VAL A 785 40.59 40.26 -11.76
CA VAL A 785 41.42 39.55 -12.74
C VAL A 785 40.55 38.93 -13.83
N LEU A 786 39.38 38.39 -13.48
CA LEU A 786 38.35 37.91 -14.40
C LEU A 786 37.83 39.03 -15.30
N LEU A 787 37.53 40.20 -14.71
CA LEU A 787 37.01 41.36 -15.42
C LEU A 787 38.10 42.04 -16.27
N ALA A 788 39.34 42.10 -15.77
CA ALA A 788 40.49 42.59 -16.52
C ALA A 788 40.91 41.62 -17.64
N ALA A 789 40.82 40.30 -17.42
CA ALA A 789 41.07 39.29 -18.45
C ALA A 789 39.95 39.26 -19.50
N ALA A 790 38.69 39.45 -19.10
CA ALA A 790 37.57 39.60 -20.02
C ALA A 790 37.70 40.90 -20.84
N ALA A 791 38.11 42.01 -20.22
CA ALA A 791 38.39 43.27 -20.91
C ALA A 791 39.61 43.16 -21.84
N ALA A 792 40.68 42.48 -21.41
CA ALA A 792 41.87 42.24 -22.22
C ALA A 792 41.59 41.28 -23.38
N ALA A 793 40.79 40.23 -23.18
CA ALA A 793 40.33 39.33 -24.23
C ALA A 793 39.40 40.06 -25.21
N ALA A 794 38.43 40.85 -24.72
CA ALA A 794 37.58 41.69 -25.57
C ALA A 794 38.40 42.71 -26.37
N TYR A 795 39.47 43.27 -25.80
CA TYR A 795 40.38 44.17 -26.49
C TYR A 795 41.27 43.45 -27.50
N GLN A 796 41.80 42.27 -27.17
CA GLN A 796 42.72 41.52 -28.02
C GLN A 796 42.00 40.83 -29.20
N TYR A 797 40.75 40.40 -28.99
CA TYR A 797 39.88 39.84 -30.02
C TYR A 797 38.89 40.87 -30.58
N ARG A 798 39.09 42.18 -30.35
CA ARG A 798 38.17 43.23 -30.81
C ARG A 798 37.97 43.23 -32.32
N ALA A 799 39.04 43.03 -33.09
CA ALA A 799 38.99 43.03 -34.56
C ALA A 799 38.19 41.83 -35.11
N PRO A 800 38.43 40.57 -34.69
CA PRO A 800 37.60 39.44 -35.12
C PRO A 800 36.18 39.48 -34.56
N ILE A 801 35.95 40.00 -33.35
CA ILE A 801 34.59 40.14 -32.78
C ILE A 801 33.79 41.19 -33.55
N LEU A 802 34.39 42.34 -33.88
CA LEU A 802 33.74 43.37 -34.70
C LEU A 802 33.54 42.90 -36.15
N ALA A 803 34.47 42.11 -36.69
CA ALA A 803 34.30 41.49 -38.01
C ALA A 803 33.17 40.44 -38.03
N TRP A 804 33.02 39.65 -36.96
CA TRP A 804 31.94 38.67 -36.79
C TRP A 804 30.57 39.33 -36.53
N LEU A 805 30.54 40.46 -35.80
CA LEU A 805 29.31 41.27 -35.64
C LEU A 805 28.91 42.03 -36.91
N ALA A 806 29.87 42.29 -37.80
CA ALA A 806 29.64 42.97 -39.08
C ALA A 806 29.31 42.00 -40.23
N THR A 807 29.44 40.68 -40.05
CA THR A 807 28.96 39.70 -41.02
C THR A 807 27.44 39.53 -40.88
N PRO A 808 26.63 39.80 -41.93
CA PRO A 808 25.20 39.49 -41.88
C PRO A 808 25.03 37.97 -41.80
N PHE A 809 24.29 37.52 -40.79
CA PHE A 809 23.89 36.11 -40.67
C PHE A 809 22.97 35.73 -41.85
N PRO A 810 23.14 34.54 -42.46
CA PRO A 810 22.22 34.04 -43.48
C PRO A 810 20.83 33.69 -42.93
#